data_AF-A0A2M9CM36-F1
#
_entry.id   AF-A0A2M9CM36-F1
#
_cell.length_a   1.000
_cell.length_b   1.000
_cell.length_c   1.000
_cell.angle_alpha   90.00
_cell.angle_beta   90.00
_cell.angle_gamma   90.00
#
_symmetry.space_group_name_H-M   'P 1'
#
loop_
_entity.id
_entity.type
_entity.pdbx_description
1 polymer ?
#
loop_
_entity_poly.entity_id
_entity_poly.type
_entity_poly.pdbx_seq_one_letter_code
_entity_poly.pdbx_strand_id
1 'polypeptide(L)'
;MSDDPPLLRLLGTISLSGAVLRPGRVVTLLARLAVADGRVVPTDRLIAELWPDDAPDSAQASLHVYVSRLRRQLAGTPFEVETRGHGYVLLGPQHQIDVTRFVQVSTEARTHADAQEWTAALEAARSAEELWTGEPFGGAVLGDDLRAVQTRLGSRLSDARETRAAALIELGHGGDAEKLIEELLTEDRLNERRWRLRMRAQHAAGTTALALASFDEFRRLLAEELGVDPDPLTRRLHQRLLQSSSDDVPTASAPGIEIISRRAELSAIDYAIRSAAAGAGRVVLLSGEPGIGKTVLIEHAVAAADGRGVTAVVARGVQGPGTPPLWMWEEVLGALGSGDGAGELQAIIDRLPGGAAGSDEGRFRLAQAICARVVEHARRRPVVLVFDDLQWADESTVLTTLALASGIARRACTLVLASRSGLAPDGVIARRLADIARLPHTNAFDLDPFGRAEVGAMLPAGTSPVVVQQLLDWTGGNPYFLRQMIAAGPRTVVPSSAIELLRSWMADLDDDTRGALQLMAVGGRRCATALLADAAEVVPARVPELLDAARERGLVHGDGREWSFTHDLAREAVLAELGDERRAALHGRLADAMARRDPEGTGDLEQYANHRYEAAAGMPSRDAYRASVAAADHARAAHAYPRAATHRERALEMLEVSAGTRPERFATLLALAEERRLDGDVLRAAEALGRAIELAELLDDRELLVRAVTMYGGVTFWNWRQFDEHDAGTIALLERLVSELPPEEWRARAELLGTLAVERYYGDERLRGVGEAERAAELARQVGDPVLRGRVLNNLFIANWFPGRDAIRLAALDESLALAGHGLPPLTEAVARMHRVSLRLRHADIAGYEDDLDRLARLVPRLLREELDSQLATQVTGRAILRGEFRLARELAADAADRFARTTLWGAEWVRLIHAYSLERMDGDPGALADPLVEAAAAPEHTPLRWTAVLALAQAGRPDEARERQSRWNIRRLPGVTHWGSELEWAQAAETALLLGSPRLDEVYARLRPLAGQLIDVGSGLAVWGTMDALLARLADALGENALAAEHRDADAALTDHVGDALGAAPGWVRTTVSQ
;
A
#
# COMPACT_ATOMS: atom_id res chain seq x y z
N MET A 1 -5.35 -54.73 11.19
CA MET A 1 -6.81 -54.71 11.44
C MET A 1 -7.50 -55.53 10.33
N SER A 2 -8.81 -55.48 10.17
CA SER A 2 -9.42 -56.07 8.96
C SER A 2 -9.13 -55.16 7.76
N ASP A 3 -8.66 -55.74 6.65
CA ASP A 3 -8.40 -55.00 5.40
C ASP A 3 -9.67 -54.74 4.58
N ASP A 4 -10.83 -55.17 5.09
CA ASP A 4 -12.13 -54.86 4.49
C ASP A 4 -12.27 -53.34 4.21
N PRO A 5 -12.76 -52.95 3.03
CA PRO A 5 -13.01 -51.55 2.72
C PRO A 5 -14.14 -51.02 3.63
N PRO A 6 -14.03 -49.77 4.13
CA PRO A 6 -15.03 -49.21 5.04
C PRO A 6 -16.42 -49.19 4.41
N LEU A 7 -17.39 -49.85 5.07
CA LEU A 7 -18.75 -49.96 4.59
C LEU A 7 -19.49 -48.62 4.45
N LEU A 8 -19.14 -47.59 5.23
CA LEU A 8 -19.62 -46.23 5.05
C LEU A 8 -18.48 -45.32 4.60
N ARG A 9 -18.63 -44.75 3.40
CA ARG A 9 -17.69 -43.78 2.83
C ARG A 9 -18.26 -42.37 2.80
N LEU A 10 -17.44 -41.41 3.23
CA LEU A 10 -17.71 -39.98 3.35
C LEU A 10 -16.54 -39.12 2.83
N LEU A 11 -15.35 -39.69 2.62
CA LEU A 11 -14.16 -39.02 2.06
C LEU A 11 -14.20 -39.05 0.53
N GLY A 12 -15.18 -38.34 -0.02
CA GLY A 12 -15.56 -38.36 -1.42
C GLY A 12 -17.08 -38.41 -1.57
N THR A 13 -17.56 -38.96 -2.68
CA THR A 13 -19.01 -39.14 -2.90
C THR A 13 -19.57 -40.17 -1.92
N ILE A 14 -20.58 -39.77 -1.13
CA ILE A 14 -21.07 -40.57 -0.01
C ILE A 14 -21.70 -41.89 -0.50
N SER A 15 -21.22 -43.01 0.03
CA SER A 15 -21.64 -44.35 -0.37
C SER A 15 -21.70 -45.33 0.80
N LEU A 16 -22.57 -46.32 0.68
CA LEU A 16 -22.83 -47.35 1.70
C LEU A 16 -22.76 -48.74 1.06
N SER A 17 -21.92 -49.62 1.60
CA SER A 17 -21.60 -50.94 1.03
C SER A 17 -21.22 -50.88 -0.46
N GLY A 18 -20.51 -49.82 -0.87
CA GLY A 18 -20.13 -49.54 -2.26
C GLY A 18 -21.22 -48.90 -3.15
N ALA A 19 -22.46 -48.77 -2.66
CA ALA A 19 -23.54 -48.10 -3.39
C ALA A 19 -23.55 -46.58 -3.09
N VAL A 20 -23.36 -45.75 -4.12
CA VAL A 20 -23.50 -44.29 -4.03
C VAL A 20 -24.92 -43.91 -3.60
N LEU A 21 -25.02 -43.09 -2.56
CA LEU A 21 -26.31 -42.59 -2.07
C LEU A 21 -26.76 -41.37 -2.87
N ARG A 22 -28.08 -41.21 -3.05
CA ARG A 22 -28.64 -40.09 -3.82
C ARG A 22 -28.42 -38.75 -3.09
N PRO A 23 -27.89 -37.71 -3.77
CA PRO A 23 -27.62 -36.42 -3.15
C PRO A 23 -28.80 -35.76 -2.41
N GLY A 24 -28.47 -34.91 -1.46
CA GLY A 24 -29.40 -34.06 -0.70
C GLY A 24 -29.56 -34.45 0.77
N ARG A 25 -30.58 -33.87 1.43
CA ARG A 25 -30.74 -33.83 2.90
C ARG A 25 -30.65 -35.17 3.65
N VAL A 26 -31.07 -36.29 3.06
CA VAL A 26 -30.93 -37.61 3.73
C VAL A 26 -29.46 -38.05 3.84
N VAL A 27 -28.62 -37.65 2.87
CA VAL A 27 -27.18 -37.92 2.83
C VAL A 27 -26.40 -36.95 3.72
N THR A 28 -26.77 -35.66 3.75
CA THR A 28 -26.29 -34.71 4.78
C THR A 28 -26.55 -35.22 6.20
N LEU A 29 -27.75 -35.72 6.48
CA LEU A 29 -28.12 -36.27 7.79
C LEU A 29 -27.24 -37.46 8.18
N LEU A 30 -26.95 -38.37 7.24
CA LEU A 30 -26.03 -39.49 7.48
C LEU A 30 -24.60 -39.00 7.77
N ALA A 31 -24.07 -38.11 6.94
CA ALA A 31 -22.74 -37.52 7.16
C ALA A 31 -22.64 -36.85 8.53
N ARG A 32 -23.61 -35.99 8.89
CA ARG A 32 -23.61 -35.25 10.16
C ARG A 32 -23.70 -36.15 11.39
N LEU A 33 -24.43 -37.27 11.30
CA LEU A 33 -24.51 -38.26 12.38
C LEU A 33 -23.27 -39.16 12.45
N ALA A 34 -22.65 -39.50 11.31
CA ALA A 34 -21.43 -40.31 11.28
C ALA A 34 -20.22 -39.57 11.86
N VAL A 35 -20.00 -38.30 11.48
CA VAL A 35 -18.91 -37.47 12.04
C VAL A 35 -19.12 -37.09 13.51
N ALA A 36 -20.28 -37.43 14.09
CA ALA A 36 -20.51 -37.28 15.52
C ALA A 36 -19.82 -38.38 16.35
N ASP A 37 -19.37 -39.49 15.75
CA ASP A 37 -18.67 -40.60 16.41
C ASP A 37 -19.45 -41.14 17.64
N GLY A 38 -20.58 -41.79 17.38
CA GLY A 38 -21.43 -42.42 18.40
C GLY A 38 -22.09 -41.47 19.41
N ARG A 39 -21.91 -40.14 19.29
CA ARG A 39 -22.56 -39.14 20.14
C ARG A 39 -23.92 -38.70 19.57
N VAL A 40 -24.82 -38.31 20.47
CA VAL A 40 -26.14 -37.79 20.12
C VAL A 40 -26.00 -36.37 19.54
N VAL A 41 -26.54 -36.16 18.34
CA VAL A 41 -26.68 -34.82 17.74
C VAL A 41 -28.10 -34.30 18.01
N PRO A 42 -28.26 -33.12 18.66
CA PRO A 42 -29.58 -32.53 18.93
C PRO A 42 -30.38 -32.25 17.65
N THR A 43 -31.71 -32.30 17.77
CA THR A 43 -32.64 -32.00 16.67
C THR A 43 -32.36 -30.66 16.00
N ASP A 44 -32.13 -29.61 16.77
CA ASP A 44 -31.98 -28.25 16.23
C ASP A 44 -30.64 -28.09 15.49
N ARG A 45 -29.58 -28.77 15.95
CA ARG A 45 -28.29 -28.88 15.24
C ARG A 45 -28.42 -29.61 13.91
N LEU A 46 -29.25 -30.66 13.85
CA LEU A 46 -29.55 -31.35 12.60
C LEU A 46 -30.41 -30.50 11.66
N ILE A 47 -31.29 -29.64 12.18
CA ILE A 47 -32.07 -28.71 11.36
C ILE A 47 -31.16 -27.64 10.74
N ALA A 48 -30.33 -26.96 11.53
CA ALA A 48 -29.39 -25.96 11.02
C ALA A 48 -28.46 -26.54 9.92
N GLU A 49 -27.95 -27.75 10.11
CA GLU A 49 -27.09 -28.43 9.11
C GLU A 49 -27.83 -28.79 7.81
N LEU A 50 -29.13 -29.13 7.90
CA LEU A 50 -29.93 -29.52 6.72
C LEU A 50 -30.54 -28.34 5.97
N TRP A 51 -30.57 -27.17 6.61
CA TRP A 51 -31.18 -25.93 6.13
C TRP A 51 -30.30 -24.73 6.55
N PRO A 52 -29.12 -24.54 5.93
CA PRO A 52 -28.18 -23.50 6.35
C PRO A 52 -28.64 -22.07 5.99
N ASP A 53 -29.41 -21.91 4.91
CA ASP A 53 -29.86 -20.59 4.43
C ASP A 53 -31.17 -20.12 5.08
N ASP A 54 -32.17 -21.02 5.15
CA ASP A 54 -33.42 -20.84 5.89
C ASP A 54 -34.11 -22.19 6.15
N ALA A 55 -34.73 -22.34 7.32
CA ALA A 55 -35.36 -23.57 7.80
C ALA A 55 -36.90 -23.43 7.85
N PRO A 56 -37.66 -24.21 7.06
CA PRO A 56 -39.11 -24.05 6.97
C PRO A 56 -39.81 -24.46 8.26
N ASP A 57 -41.01 -23.91 8.52
CA ASP A 57 -41.86 -24.24 9.68
C ASP A 57 -42.08 -25.75 9.92
N SER A 58 -41.96 -26.55 8.85
CA SER A 58 -42.10 -28.02 8.86
C SER A 58 -40.77 -28.78 9.00
N ALA A 59 -39.67 -28.13 9.39
CA ALA A 59 -38.33 -28.73 9.47
C ALA A 59 -38.26 -29.94 10.42
N GLN A 60 -38.87 -29.88 11.61
CA GLN A 60 -38.94 -31.03 12.53
C GLN A 60 -39.69 -32.23 11.93
N ALA A 61 -40.85 -32.00 11.29
CA ALA A 61 -41.60 -33.04 10.60
C ALA A 61 -40.80 -33.62 9.41
N SER A 62 -40.10 -32.77 8.67
CA SER A 62 -39.24 -33.16 7.56
C SER A 62 -38.03 -33.98 8.02
N LEU A 63 -37.42 -33.63 9.16
CA LEU A 63 -36.35 -34.41 9.78
C LEU A 63 -36.83 -35.81 10.18
N HIS A 64 -38.02 -35.96 10.77
CA HIS A 64 -38.59 -37.29 11.04
C HIS A 64 -38.76 -38.13 9.77
N VAL A 65 -39.19 -37.52 8.66
CA VAL A 65 -39.28 -38.17 7.34
C VAL A 65 -37.89 -38.57 6.81
N TYR A 66 -36.87 -37.72 6.97
CA TYR A 66 -35.50 -38.04 6.56
C TYR A 66 -34.87 -39.14 7.42
N VAL A 67 -35.07 -39.13 8.74
CA VAL A 67 -34.63 -40.23 9.63
C VAL A 67 -35.33 -41.55 9.26
N SER A 68 -36.63 -41.52 8.95
CA SER A 68 -37.38 -42.72 8.51
C SER A 68 -36.84 -43.29 7.18
N ARG A 69 -36.44 -42.42 6.25
CA ARG A 69 -35.78 -42.81 4.99
C ARG A 69 -34.38 -43.36 5.25
N LEU A 70 -33.59 -42.72 6.12
CA LEU A 70 -32.23 -43.14 6.46
C LEU A 70 -32.22 -44.52 7.15
N ARG A 71 -33.09 -44.74 8.15
CA ARG A 71 -33.27 -46.08 8.79
C ARG A 71 -33.58 -47.18 7.77
N ARG A 72 -34.31 -46.86 6.70
CA ARG A 72 -34.60 -47.81 5.60
C ARG A 72 -33.41 -48.04 4.66
N GLN A 73 -32.53 -47.05 4.49
CA GLN A 73 -31.30 -47.19 3.69
C GLN A 73 -30.21 -47.97 4.44
N LEU A 74 -30.16 -47.85 5.77
CA LEU A 74 -29.22 -48.60 6.62
C LEU A 74 -29.66 -50.04 6.91
N ALA A 75 -30.92 -50.41 6.63
CA ALA A 75 -31.46 -51.73 6.93
C ALA A 75 -30.69 -52.85 6.22
N GLY A 76 -30.13 -53.78 6.99
CA GLY A 76 -29.26 -54.86 6.48
C GLY A 76 -27.76 -54.51 6.49
N THR A 77 -27.38 -53.31 6.93
CA THR A 77 -25.98 -52.91 7.22
C THR A 77 -25.73 -52.94 8.73
N PRO A 78 -24.48 -52.90 9.22
CA PRO A 78 -24.18 -52.92 10.66
C PRO A 78 -24.36 -51.55 11.35
N PHE A 79 -25.04 -50.60 10.69
CA PHE A 79 -25.30 -49.26 11.21
C PHE A 79 -26.78 -49.05 11.51
N GLU A 80 -27.10 -48.40 12.64
CA GLU A 80 -28.47 -48.07 13.04
C GLU A 80 -28.57 -46.62 13.56
N VAL A 81 -29.65 -45.92 13.23
CA VAL A 81 -29.92 -44.58 13.78
C VAL A 81 -30.92 -44.69 14.93
N GLU A 82 -30.44 -44.63 16.16
CA GLU A 82 -31.29 -44.54 17.36
C GLU A 82 -31.77 -43.10 17.61
N THR A 83 -32.87 -42.97 18.35
CA THR A 83 -33.34 -41.70 18.91
C THR A 83 -33.04 -41.71 20.41
N ARG A 84 -32.28 -40.72 20.90
CA ARG A 84 -31.85 -40.64 22.30
C ARG A 84 -32.03 -39.20 22.81
N GLY A 85 -32.86 -39.02 23.84
CA GLY A 85 -33.23 -37.69 24.32
C GLY A 85 -33.86 -36.84 23.21
N HIS A 86 -33.41 -35.59 23.09
CA HIS A 86 -33.88 -34.62 22.09
C HIS A 86 -33.13 -34.70 20.74
N GLY A 87 -32.49 -35.84 20.42
CA GLY A 87 -31.66 -35.99 19.25
C GLY A 87 -31.51 -37.42 18.72
N TYR A 88 -30.61 -37.58 17.76
CA TYR A 88 -30.36 -38.83 17.04
C TYR A 88 -28.88 -39.20 17.11
N VAL A 89 -28.57 -40.49 16.99
CA VAL A 89 -27.20 -41.02 17.01
C VAL A 89 -27.06 -42.11 15.98
N LEU A 90 -25.92 -42.15 15.27
CA LEU A 90 -25.53 -43.32 14.47
C LEU A 90 -24.72 -44.28 15.34
N LEU A 91 -25.24 -45.49 15.49
CA LEU A 91 -24.56 -46.62 16.12
C LEU A 91 -24.03 -47.57 15.05
N GLY A 92 -22.95 -48.28 15.37
CA GLY A 92 -22.33 -49.27 14.49
C GLY A 92 -20.82 -49.39 14.75
N PRO A 93 -20.14 -50.27 14.01
CA PRO A 93 -18.68 -50.41 14.08
C PRO A 93 -17.99 -49.17 13.50
N GLN A 94 -17.49 -48.26 14.34
CA GLN A 94 -16.90 -46.99 13.88
C GLN A 94 -15.70 -47.20 12.93
N HIS A 95 -14.97 -48.32 13.04
CA HIS A 95 -13.87 -48.68 12.12
C HIS A 95 -14.34 -48.97 10.67
N GLN A 96 -15.65 -49.14 10.45
CA GLN A 96 -16.26 -49.27 9.13
C GLN A 96 -16.65 -47.92 8.50
N ILE A 97 -16.36 -46.79 9.18
CA ILE A 97 -16.52 -45.44 8.64
C ILE A 97 -15.13 -44.93 8.21
N ASP A 98 -15.01 -44.53 6.94
CA ASP A 98 -13.73 -44.09 6.37
C ASP A 98 -13.11 -42.87 7.09
N VAL A 99 -13.94 -41.90 7.49
CA VAL A 99 -13.51 -40.74 8.31
C VAL A 99 -12.85 -41.18 9.61
N THR A 100 -13.42 -42.15 10.32
CA THR A 100 -12.85 -42.64 11.59
C THR A 100 -11.55 -43.40 11.33
N ARG A 101 -11.52 -44.28 10.31
CA ARG A 101 -10.30 -45.00 9.91
C ARG A 101 -9.20 -44.04 9.48
N PHE A 102 -9.52 -42.99 8.72
CA PHE A 102 -8.60 -41.93 8.28
C PHE A 102 -8.01 -41.15 9.47
N VAL A 103 -8.84 -40.77 10.44
CA VAL A 103 -8.36 -40.09 11.64
C VAL A 103 -7.45 -40.99 12.48
N GLN A 104 -7.73 -42.30 12.54
CA GLN A 104 -6.83 -43.28 13.15
C GLN A 104 -5.49 -43.35 12.40
N VAL A 105 -5.46 -43.69 11.11
CA VAL A 105 -4.20 -43.88 10.36
C VAL A 105 -3.38 -42.59 10.21
N SER A 106 -4.04 -41.41 10.17
CA SER A 106 -3.33 -40.11 10.22
C SER A 106 -2.68 -39.84 11.57
N THR A 107 -3.20 -40.42 12.66
CA THR A 107 -2.62 -40.33 14.00
C THR A 107 -1.48 -41.34 14.16
N GLU A 108 -1.65 -42.55 13.63
CA GLU A 108 -0.62 -43.60 13.57
C GLU A 108 0.59 -43.13 12.75
N ALA A 109 0.37 -42.54 11.57
CA ALA A 109 1.42 -41.96 10.73
C ALA A 109 2.28 -40.94 11.48
N ARG A 110 1.65 -40.03 12.25
CA ARG A 110 2.39 -39.07 13.07
C ARG A 110 3.11 -39.74 14.24
N THR A 111 2.47 -40.67 14.93
CA THR A 111 3.07 -41.42 16.05
C THR A 111 4.33 -42.18 15.62
N HIS A 112 4.28 -42.85 14.46
CA HIS A 112 5.43 -43.54 13.89
C HIS A 112 6.52 -42.55 13.45
N ALA A 113 6.17 -41.39 12.88
CA ALA A 113 7.13 -40.36 12.50
C ALA A 113 7.84 -39.73 13.73
N ASP A 114 7.10 -39.44 14.79
CA ASP A 114 7.63 -38.94 16.07
C ASP A 114 8.53 -39.99 16.76
N ALA A 115 8.24 -41.29 16.54
CA ALA A 115 9.07 -42.43 16.97
C ALA A 115 10.23 -42.77 16.01
N GLN A 116 10.37 -42.08 14.88
CA GLN A 116 11.35 -42.34 13.81
C GLN A 116 11.19 -43.72 13.11
N GLU A 117 10.01 -44.33 13.21
CA GLU A 117 9.63 -45.60 12.56
C GLU A 117 9.18 -45.35 11.10
N TRP A 118 10.07 -44.77 10.29
CA TRP A 118 9.72 -44.16 8.98
C TRP A 118 8.98 -45.09 8.01
N THR A 119 9.25 -46.40 8.01
CA THR A 119 8.50 -47.36 7.17
C THR A 119 7.02 -47.44 7.57
N ALA A 120 6.72 -47.55 8.87
CA ALA A 120 5.36 -47.59 9.38
C ALA A 120 4.66 -46.23 9.20
N ALA A 121 5.40 -45.12 9.37
CA ALA A 121 4.90 -43.77 9.07
C ALA A 121 4.49 -43.61 7.59
N LEU A 122 5.29 -44.15 6.66
CA LEU A 122 5.02 -44.14 5.22
C LEU A 122 3.79 -45.00 4.86
N GLU A 123 3.67 -46.19 5.44
CA GLU A 123 2.53 -47.09 5.22
C GLU A 123 1.22 -46.53 5.77
N ALA A 124 1.24 -45.97 6.99
CA ALA A 124 0.08 -45.33 7.60
C ALA A 124 -0.32 -44.03 6.87
N ALA A 125 0.64 -43.22 6.39
CA ALA A 125 0.36 -42.02 5.61
C ALA A 125 -0.27 -42.34 4.25
N ARG A 126 0.26 -43.34 3.52
CA ARG A 126 -0.36 -43.86 2.28
C ARG A 126 -1.77 -44.38 2.55
N SER A 127 -1.95 -45.15 3.62
CA SER A 127 -3.27 -45.63 4.05
C SER A 127 -4.26 -44.49 4.39
N ALA A 128 -3.76 -43.33 4.81
CA ALA A 128 -4.59 -42.14 5.04
C ALA A 128 -5.06 -41.51 3.72
N GLU A 129 -4.17 -41.42 2.73
CA GLU A 129 -4.46 -40.86 1.41
C GLU A 129 -5.38 -41.78 0.58
N GLU A 130 -5.16 -43.10 0.60
CA GLU A 130 -5.96 -44.10 -0.13
C GLU A 130 -7.44 -44.19 0.32
N LEU A 131 -7.77 -43.62 1.48
CA LEU A 131 -9.15 -43.49 1.95
C LEU A 131 -9.91 -42.34 1.26
N TRP A 132 -9.20 -41.37 0.67
CA TRP A 132 -9.81 -40.24 -0.02
C TRP A 132 -10.09 -40.56 -1.49
N THR A 133 -11.34 -40.40 -1.89
CA THR A 133 -11.85 -40.68 -3.25
C THR A 133 -12.40 -39.42 -3.93
N GLY A 134 -12.26 -38.26 -3.29
CA GLY A 134 -12.72 -36.96 -3.75
C GLY A 134 -12.89 -36.00 -2.56
N GLU A 135 -13.52 -34.86 -2.80
CA GLU A 135 -13.87 -33.90 -1.74
C GLU A 135 -14.81 -34.55 -0.69
N PRO A 136 -14.56 -34.40 0.62
CA PRO A 136 -15.41 -35.02 1.63
C PRO A 136 -16.85 -34.52 1.58
N PHE A 137 -17.76 -35.44 1.86
CA PHE A 137 -19.22 -35.27 1.88
C PHE A 137 -19.87 -35.03 0.51
N GLY A 138 -19.24 -35.45 -0.58
CA GLY A 138 -19.78 -35.34 -1.94
C GLY A 138 -21.22 -35.86 -2.05
N GLY A 139 -22.14 -34.98 -2.45
CA GLY A 139 -23.58 -35.24 -2.52
C GLY A 139 -24.39 -34.77 -1.30
N ALA A 140 -23.76 -34.32 -0.22
CA ALA A 140 -24.43 -33.59 0.85
C ALA A 140 -24.60 -32.09 0.49
N VAL A 141 -25.65 -31.46 1.03
CA VAL A 141 -25.63 -30.02 1.32
C VAL A 141 -24.80 -29.84 2.59
N LEU A 142 -23.95 -28.81 2.66
CA LEU A 142 -23.06 -28.55 3.79
C LEU A 142 -23.47 -27.27 4.54
N GLY A 143 -23.94 -27.45 5.77
CA GLY A 143 -24.00 -26.40 6.78
C GLY A 143 -22.68 -26.28 7.56
N ASP A 144 -22.66 -25.42 8.56
CA ASP A 144 -21.42 -24.98 9.21
C ASP A 144 -20.71 -26.09 9.99
N ASP A 145 -21.45 -27.04 10.60
CA ASP A 145 -20.82 -28.15 11.32
C ASP A 145 -20.11 -29.11 10.34
N LEU A 146 -20.69 -29.44 9.18
CA LEU A 146 -19.99 -30.25 8.17
C LEU A 146 -18.86 -29.50 7.49
N ARG A 147 -19.01 -28.20 7.14
CA ARG A 147 -17.89 -27.39 6.60
C ARG A 147 -16.72 -27.36 7.58
N ALA A 148 -16.97 -27.09 8.86
CA ALA A 148 -15.95 -27.12 9.89
C ALA A 148 -15.31 -28.52 10.09
N VAL A 149 -16.02 -29.62 9.83
CA VAL A 149 -15.39 -30.96 9.76
C VAL A 149 -14.55 -31.12 8.49
N GLN A 150 -15.06 -30.70 7.32
CA GLN A 150 -14.40 -30.78 6.02
C GLN A 150 -13.02 -30.10 6.04
N THR A 151 -12.93 -28.87 6.56
CA THR A 151 -11.66 -28.14 6.75
C THR A 151 -10.68 -28.92 7.62
N ARG A 152 -11.14 -29.44 8.78
CA ARG A 152 -10.29 -30.22 9.70
C ARG A 152 -9.83 -31.57 9.12
N LEU A 153 -10.59 -32.15 8.19
CA LEU A 153 -10.17 -33.33 7.44
C LEU A 153 -9.09 -32.95 6.40
N GLY A 154 -9.26 -31.84 5.68
CA GLY A 154 -8.26 -31.31 4.75
C GLY A 154 -6.91 -31.02 5.43
N SER A 155 -6.91 -30.34 6.57
CA SER A 155 -5.68 -30.10 7.35
C SER A 155 -4.99 -31.40 7.77
N ARG A 156 -5.75 -32.45 8.11
CA ARG A 156 -5.19 -33.77 8.45
C ARG A 156 -4.59 -34.49 7.25
N LEU A 157 -5.16 -34.34 6.06
CA LEU A 157 -4.60 -34.92 4.83
C LEU A 157 -3.28 -34.22 4.44
N SER A 158 -3.22 -32.89 4.58
CA SER A 158 -1.97 -32.12 4.44
C SER A 158 -0.88 -32.66 5.38
N ASP A 159 -1.21 -32.81 6.66
CA ASP A 159 -0.30 -33.38 7.67
C ASP A 159 0.19 -34.79 7.31
N ALA A 160 -0.70 -35.65 6.79
CA ALA A 160 -0.36 -37.00 6.35
C ALA A 160 0.59 -36.97 5.14
N ARG A 161 0.34 -36.16 4.11
CA ARG A 161 1.21 -36.00 2.93
C ARG A 161 2.57 -35.38 3.29
N GLU A 162 2.62 -34.39 4.17
CA GLU A 162 3.87 -33.85 4.71
C GLU A 162 4.65 -34.90 5.53
N THR A 163 3.95 -35.82 6.21
CA THR A 163 4.56 -36.96 6.91
C THR A 163 5.07 -38.02 5.93
N ARG A 164 4.34 -38.31 4.84
CA ARG A 164 4.81 -39.16 3.73
C ARG A 164 6.08 -38.59 3.09
N ALA A 165 6.11 -37.28 2.82
CA ALA A 165 7.30 -36.60 2.29
C ALA A 165 8.50 -36.72 3.24
N ALA A 166 8.30 -36.50 4.55
CA ALA A 166 9.36 -36.68 5.55
C ALA A 166 9.89 -38.12 5.59
N ALA A 167 9.02 -39.13 5.61
CA ALA A 167 9.41 -40.53 5.63
C ALA A 167 10.15 -40.96 4.35
N LEU A 168 9.74 -40.45 3.18
CA LEU A 168 10.44 -40.70 1.91
C LEU A 168 11.87 -40.13 1.90
N ILE A 169 12.11 -38.96 2.51
CA ILE A 169 13.46 -38.39 2.64
C ILE A 169 14.34 -39.29 3.52
N GLU A 170 13.88 -39.64 4.72
CA GLU A 170 14.67 -40.41 5.69
C GLU A 170 14.91 -41.87 5.27
N LEU A 171 14.04 -42.43 4.41
CA LEU A 171 14.23 -43.74 3.76
C LEU A 171 15.08 -43.67 2.47
N GLY A 172 15.60 -42.50 2.10
CA GLY A 172 16.45 -42.32 0.92
C GLY A 172 15.72 -42.25 -0.43
N HIS A 173 14.38 -42.19 -0.42
CA HIS A 173 13.54 -42.04 -1.62
C HIS A 173 13.35 -40.57 -2.04
N GLY A 174 14.44 -39.79 -2.03
CA GLY A 174 14.41 -38.33 -2.22
C GLY A 174 13.69 -37.86 -3.49
N GLY A 175 13.88 -38.55 -4.62
CA GLY A 175 13.22 -38.22 -5.89
C GLY A 175 11.72 -38.56 -5.98
N ASP A 176 11.17 -39.29 -5.01
CA ASP A 176 9.71 -39.44 -4.85
C ASP A 176 9.15 -38.52 -3.75
N ALA A 177 10.00 -38.09 -2.80
CA ALA A 177 9.68 -36.97 -1.92
C ALA A 177 9.56 -35.65 -2.68
N GLU A 178 10.50 -35.35 -3.59
CA GLU A 178 10.55 -34.07 -4.32
C GLU A 178 9.27 -33.83 -5.13
N LYS A 179 8.80 -34.81 -5.91
CA LYS A 179 7.52 -34.75 -6.65
C LYS A 179 6.32 -34.45 -5.74
N LEU A 180 6.23 -35.13 -4.59
CA LEU A 180 5.17 -34.91 -3.61
C LEU A 180 5.27 -33.52 -2.97
N ILE A 181 6.47 -32.99 -2.80
CA ILE A 181 6.70 -31.63 -2.29
C ILE A 181 6.34 -30.59 -3.34
N GLU A 182 6.55 -30.84 -4.64
CA GLU A 182 6.07 -29.99 -5.74
C GLU A 182 4.53 -29.97 -5.84
N GLU A 183 3.86 -31.12 -5.71
CA GLU A 183 2.38 -31.18 -5.57
C GLU A 183 1.90 -30.32 -4.39
N LEU A 184 2.51 -30.51 -3.21
CA LEU A 184 2.14 -29.77 -2.01
C LEU A 184 2.44 -28.27 -2.13
N LEU A 185 3.57 -27.85 -2.72
CA LEU A 185 3.86 -26.44 -2.92
C LEU A 185 2.95 -25.76 -3.97
N THR A 186 2.33 -26.56 -4.85
CA THR A 186 1.28 -26.08 -5.76
C THR A 186 -0.05 -25.83 -5.03
N GLU A 187 -0.34 -26.61 -3.98
CA GLU A 187 -1.56 -26.47 -3.17
C GLU A 187 -1.48 -25.34 -2.13
N ASP A 188 -0.31 -25.12 -1.53
CA ASP A 188 -0.02 -24.01 -0.62
C ASP A 188 1.49 -23.68 -0.68
N ARG A 189 1.80 -22.56 -1.33
CA ARG A 189 3.17 -22.04 -1.49
C ARG A 189 3.70 -21.31 -0.26
N LEU A 190 2.85 -20.91 0.70
CA LEU A 190 3.26 -20.15 1.89
C LEU A 190 3.55 -21.05 3.10
N ASN A 191 3.12 -22.31 3.08
CA ASN A 191 3.42 -23.30 4.12
C ASN A 191 4.93 -23.65 4.17
N GLU A 192 5.61 -23.02 5.13
CA GLU A 192 7.03 -23.14 5.43
C GLU A 192 7.51 -24.58 5.72
N ARG A 193 6.65 -25.47 6.23
CA ARG A 193 7.03 -26.87 6.50
C ARG A 193 7.31 -27.62 5.19
N ARG A 194 6.57 -27.31 4.11
CA ARG A 194 6.78 -27.88 2.78
C ARG A 194 8.12 -27.43 2.18
N TRP A 195 8.49 -26.16 2.35
CA TRP A 195 9.81 -25.64 1.95
C TRP A 195 10.97 -26.28 2.71
N ARG A 196 10.87 -26.47 4.03
CA ARG A 196 11.87 -27.22 4.80
C ARG A 196 12.03 -28.67 4.33
N LEU A 197 10.95 -29.30 3.88
CA LEU A 197 11.01 -30.65 3.29
C LEU A 197 11.73 -30.62 1.94
N ARG A 198 11.49 -29.62 1.08
CA ARG A 198 12.21 -29.42 -0.19
C ARG A 198 13.73 -29.31 0.03
N MET A 199 14.14 -28.43 0.95
CA MET A 199 15.55 -28.24 1.33
C MET A 199 16.20 -29.54 1.85
N ARG A 200 15.48 -30.32 2.67
CA ARG A 200 15.97 -31.62 3.18
C ARG A 200 16.09 -32.66 2.06
N ALA A 201 15.11 -32.76 1.16
CA ALA A 201 15.14 -33.69 0.04
C ALA A 201 16.32 -33.42 -0.90
N GLN A 202 16.54 -32.16 -1.26
CA GLN A 202 17.65 -31.73 -2.12
C GLN A 202 19.02 -31.98 -1.46
N HIS A 203 19.17 -31.66 -0.18
CA HIS A 203 20.40 -31.99 0.55
C HIS A 203 20.67 -33.50 0.62
N ALA A 204 19.63 -34.32 0.91
CA ALA A 204 19.73 -35.77 0.92
C ALA A 204 20.04 -36.37 -0.47
N ALA A 205 19.62 -35.70 -1.54
CA ALA A 205 19.97 -36.02 -2.93
C ALA A 205 21.39 -35.54 -3.34
N GLY A 206 22.15 -34.92 -2.42
CA GLY A 206 23.49 -34.40 -2.67
C GLY A 206 23.52 -33.01 -3.34
N THR A 207 22.36 -32.39 -3.59
CA THR A 207 22.23 -31.09 -4.25
C THR A 207 22.07 -29.94 -3.24
N THR A 208 22.97 -29.86 -2.25
CA THR A 208 22.96 -28.83 -1.19
C THR A 208 22.82 -27.39 -1.74
N ALA A 209 23.38 -27.10 -2.92
CA ALA A 209 23.20 -25.80 -3.58
C ALA A 209 21.72 -25.48 -3.92
N LEU A 210 20.93 -26.47 -4.34
CA LEU A 210 19.49 -26.31 -4.58
C LEU A 210 18.72 -26.16 -3.26
N ALA A 211 19.17 -26.81 -2.19
CA ALA A 211 18.60 -26.63 -0.86
C ALA A 211 18.83 -25.21 -0.31
N LEU A 212 20.00 -24.61 -0.57
CA LEU A 212 20.27 -23.20 -0.25
C LEU A 212 19.47 -22.25 -1.15
N ALA A 213 19.42 -22.50 -2.47
CA ALA A 213 18.61 -21.70 -3.39
C ALA A 213 17.12 -21.70 -3.04
N SER A 214 16.57 -22.85 -2.61
CA SER A 214 15.18 -22.98 -2.15
C SER A 214 14.90 -22.21 -0.85
N PHE A 215 15.93 -21.91 -0.04
CA PHE A 215 15.79 -21.01 1.12
C PHE A 215 15.65 -19.56 0.67
N ASP A 216 16.45 -19.08 -0.29
CA ASP A 216 16.35 -17.71 -0.81
C ASP A 216 15.17 -17.49 -1.78
N GLU A 217 14.67 -18.55 -2.43
CA GLU A 217 13.37 -18.54 -3.10
C GLU A 217 12.24 -18.32 -2.08
N PHE A 218 12.18 -19.13 -1.02
CA PHE A 218 11.15 -19.01 0.01
C PHE A 218 11.23 -17.71 0.83
N ARG A 219 12.43 -17.24 1.16
CA ARG A 219 12.65 -15.99 1.89
C ARG A 219 12.16 -14.77 1.11
N ARG A 220 12.31 -14.77 -0.22
CA ARG A 220 11.70 -13.76 -1.10
C ARG A 220 10.18 -13.86 -1.08
N LEU A 221 9.64 -15.06 -1.27
CA LEU A 221 8.19 -15.30 -1.26
C LEU A 221 7.52 -14.83 0.05
N LEU A 222 8.10 -15.10 1.23
CA LEU A 222 7.59 -14.59 2.50
C LEU A 222 7.69 -13.07 2.63
N ALA A 223 8.79 -12.46 2.18
CA ALA A 223 8.96 -11.01 2.22
C ALA A 223 8.01 -10.28 1.25
N GLU A 224 7.74 -10.86 0.09
CA GLU A 224 6.85 -10.34 -0.95
C GLU A 224 5.37 -10.48 -0.60
N GLU A 225 4.95 -11.65 -0.08
CA GLU A 225 3.53 -11.96 0.15
C GLU A 225 3.03 -11.64 1.57
N LEU A 226 3.94 -11.65 2.57
CA LEU A 226 3.58 -11.53 4.00
C LEU A 226 4.43 -10.52 4.78
N GLY A 227 5.51 -9.97 4.20
CA GLY A 227 6.38 -9.00 4.85
C GLY A 227 7.19 -9.54 6.05
N VAL A 228 7.40 -10.86 6.15
CA VAL A 228 8.06 -11.51 7.29
C VAL A 228 9.25 -12.37 6.88
N ASP A 229 10.20 -12.56 7.81
CA ASP A 229 11.33 -13.49 7.65
C ASP A 229 10.94 -14.95 7.96
N PRO A 230 11.63 -15.95 7.36
CA PRO A 230 11.48 -17.37 7.70
C PRO A 230 11.68 -17.67 9.20
N ASP A 231 11.02 -18.73 9.70
CA ASP A 231 11.06 -19.06 11.11
C ASP A 231 12.45 -19.55 11.59
N PRO A 232 12.66 -19.63 12.92
CA PRO A 232 13.94 -20.07 13.49
C PRO A 232 14.34 -21.51 13.15
N LEU A 233 13.40 -22.41 12.82
CA LEU A 233 13.70 -23.79 12.42
C LEU A 233 14.19 -23.86 10.97
N THR A 234 13.63 -23.05 10.08
CA THR A 234 14.07 -22.92 8.69
C THR A 234 15.44 -22.25 8.60
N ARG A 235 15.66 -21.17 9.35
CA ARG A 235 16.99 -20.53 9.48
C ARG A 235 18.04 -21.48 10.08
N ARG A 236 17.69 -22.32 11.06
CA ARG A 236 18.56 -23.39 11.60
C ARG A 236 18.78 -24.57 10.64
N LEU A 237 17.91 -24.80 9.67
CA LEU A 237 18.15 -25.75 8.60
C LEU A 237 19.20 -25.19 7.64
N HIS A 238 18.99 -23.97 7.13
CA HIS A 238 19.93 -23.23 6.29
C HIS A 238 21.35 -23.17 6.91
N GLN A 239 21.47 -22.80 8.19
CA GLN A 239 22.75 -22.77 8.91
C GLN A 239 23.48 -24.12 8.96
N ARG A 240 22.76 -25.25 9.07
CA ARG A 240 23.38 -26.59 9.08
C ARG A 240 23.82 -27.06 7.70
N LEU A 241 23.10 -26.66 6.65
CA LEU A 241 23.47 -26.97 5.27
C LEU A 241 24.82 -26.34 4.90
N LEU A 242 25.06 -25.09 5.33
CA LEU A 242 26.32 -24.36 5.13
C LEU A 242 27.53 -24.99 5.85
N GLN A 243 27.33 -25.68 6.97
CA GLN A 243 28.42 -26.21 7.81
C GLN A 243 29.03 -27.54 7.31
N SER A 244 28.48 -28.14 6.24
CA SER A 244 28.77 -29.53 5.85
C SER A 244 29.88 -29.71 4.80
N SER A 245 30.63 -28.66 4.45
CA SER A 245 31.30 -28.57 3.13
C SER A 245 32.80 -28.19 3.12
N SER A 246 33.57 -28.40 4.21
CA SER A 246 34.95 -27.89 4.33
C SER A 246 36.01 -28.95 4.69
N ASP A 247 37.02 -29.15 3.83
CA ASP A 247 38.38 -29.60 4.21
C ASP A 247 39.44 -29.48 3.06
N ASP A 248 40.67 -29.07 3.44
CA ASP A 248 42.01 -29.11 2.78
C ASP A 248 42.40 -28.20 1.55
N VAL A 249 43.68 -27.73 1.49
CA VAL A 249 44.12 -26.45 0.84
C VAL A 249 45.55 -26.44 0.20
N PRO A 250 45.78 -26.30 -1.15
CA PRO A 250 46.42 -25.06 -1.78
C PRO A 250 46.33 -24.88 -3.35
N THR A 251 46.63 -23.77 -4.11
CA THR A 251 46.59 -22.26 -4.11
C THR A 251 46.95 -21.69 -5.55
N ALA A 252 46.79 -20.37 -5.84
CA ALA A 252 47.58 -19.47 -6.78
C ALA A 252 46.95 -18.84 -8.09
N SER A 253 47.42 -17.64 -8.51
CA SER A 253 46.69 -16.53 -9.22
C SER A 253 47.24 -15.94 -10.56
N ALA A 254 46.40 -15.28 -11.40
CA ALA A 254 46.73 -14.18 -12.36
C ALA A 254 45.50 -13.52 -13.10
N PRO A 255 45.40 -12.17 -13.27
CA PRO A 255 44.22 -11.46 -13.87
C PRO A 255 44.41 -10.77 -15.26
N GLY A 256 43.33 -10.23 -15.89
CA GLY A 256 43.47 -9.09 -16.85
C GLY A 256 42.51 -8.79 -18.04
N ILE A 257 41.22 -9.17 -18.10
CA ILE A 257 40.47 -9.20 -19.42
C ILE A 257 39.16 -8.38 -19.58
N GLU A 258 38.57 -7.85 -18.50
CA GLU A 258 37.16 -7.37 -18.42
C GLU A 258 36.60 -6.49 -19.57
N ILE A 259 37.45 -5.73 -20.28
CA ILE A 259 37.08 -4.82 -21.39
C ILE A 259 36.54 -5.56 -22.65
N ILE A 260 36.88 -6.84 -22.85
CA ILE A 260 36.61 -7.54 -24.12
C ILE A 260 35.13 -7.91 -24.34
N SER A 261 34.32 -7.95 -23.27
CA SER A 261 32.96 -8.50 -23.28
C SER A 261 31.85 -7.46 -23.53
N ARG A 262 31.84 -6.34 -22.79
CA ARG A 262 30.77 -5.31 -22.76
C ARG A 262 30.75 -4.36 -23.99
N ARG A 263 30.89 -4.90 -25.20
CA ARG A 263 31.16 -4.08 -26.41
C ARG A 263 29.96 -3.25 -26.88
N ALA A 264 28.72 -3.69 -26.65
CA ALA A 264 27.54 -2.97 -27.11
C ALA A 264 27.30 -1.73 -26.25
N GLU A 265 27.45 -1.91 -24.95
CA GLU A 265 27.30 -0.94 -23.88
C GLU A 265 28.41 0.12 -23.96
N LEU A 266 29.67 -0.31 -24.07
CA LEU A 266 30.81 0.58 -24.33
C LEU A 266 30.60 1.37 -25.63
N SER A 267 30.16 0.74 -26.72
CA SER A 267 29.90 1.43 -28.00
C SER A 267 28.76 2.44 -27.91
N ALA A 268 27.72 2.16 -27.13
CA ALA A 268 26.59 3.05 -26.92
C ALA A 268 26.97 4.27 -26.06
N ILE A 269 27.76 4.08 -25.01
CA ILE A 269 28.35 5.16 -24.20
C ILE A 269 29.25 6.04 -25.07
N ASP A 270 30.17 5.43 -25.83
CA ASP A 270 31.11 6.15 -26.69
C ASP A 270 30.37 6.89 -27.84
N TYR A 271 29.24 6.36 -28.32
CA TYR A 271 28.35 7.03 -29.26
C TYR A 271 27.56 8.17 -28.60
N ALA A 272 27.03 7.99 -27.40
CA ALA A 272 26.29 9.01 -26.66
C ALA A 272 27.17 10.25 -26.41
N ILE A 273 28.40 10.05 -25.92
CA ILE A 273 29.36 11.12 -25.66
C ILE A 273 29.74 11.86 -26.95
N ARG A 274 30.00 11.13 -28.05
CA ARG A 274 30.21 11.76 -29.38
C ARG A 274 28.99 12.55 -29.86
N SER A 275 27.78 12.04 -29.61
CA SER A 275 26.52 12.67 -30.02
C SER A 275 26.28 13.97 -29.24
N ALA A 276 26.53 14.00 -27.92
CA ALA A 276 26.47 15.21 -27.11
C ALA A 276 27.53 16.24 -27.50
N ALA A 277 28.75 15.82 -27.84
CA ALA A 277 29.78 16.70 -28.41
C ALA A 277 29.37 17.34 -29.76
N ALA A 278 28.50 16.66 -30.51
CA ALA A 278 27.86 17.20 -31.72
C ALA A 278 26.52 17.93 -31.47
N GLY A 279 26.14 18.17 -30.20
CA GLY A 279 24.93 18.91 -29.81
C GLY A 279 23.63 18.09 -29.74
N ALA A 280 23.69 16.77 -29.94
CA ALA A 280 22.54 15.86 -29.96
C ALA A 280 22.59 14.88 -28.79
N GLY A 281 21.87 15.19 -27.71
CA GLY A 281 21.94 14.47 -26.45
C GLY A 281 21.31 13.07 -26.46
N ARG A 282 21.74 12.23 -25.52
CA ARG A 282 21.41 10.79 -25.42
C ARG A 282 21.35 10.34 -23.95
N VAL A 283 20.52 9.34 -23.67
CA VAL A 283 20.52 8.64 -22.38
C VAL A 283 21.06 7.22 -22.58
N VAL A 284 21.93 6.77 -21.68
CA VAL A 284 22.28 5.35 -21.50
C VAL A 284 21.81 4.94 -20.11
N LEU A 285 21.00 3.89 -20.02
CA LEU A 285 20.53 3.33 -18.74
C LEU A 285 21.14 1.94 -18.56
N LEU A 286 21.72 1.68 -17.39
CA LEU A 286 22.47 0.48 -17.03
C LEU A 286 21.84 -0.16 -15.78
N SER A 287 20.98 -1.16 -15.99
CA SER A 287 20.44 -2.02 -14.93
C SER A 287 21.35 -3.22 -14.69
N GLY A 288 21.08 -3.99 -13.63
CA GLY A 288 21.75 -5.25 -13.32
C GLY A 288 22.18 -5.35 -11.86
N GLU A 289 22.76 -6.48 -11.47
CA GLU A 289 23.07 -6.78 -10.07
C GLU A 289 24.24 -5.95 -9.49
N PRO A 290 24.47 -5.97 -8.16
CA PRO A 290 25.73 -5.53 -7.57
C PRO A 290 26.93 -6.30 -8.14
N GLY A 291 28.06 -5.64 -8.37
CA GLY A 291 29.27 -6.26 -8.95
C GLY A 291 29.23 -6.53 -10.47
N ILE A 292 28.11 -6.31 -11.15
CA ILE A 292 27.87 -6.72 -12.55
C ILE A 292 28.71 -5.97 -13.64
N GLY A 293 29.53 -5.00 -13.22
CA GLY A 293 30.39 -4.18 -14.08
C GLY A 293 29.91 -2.74 -14.35
N LYS A 294 28.77 -2.30 -13.77
CA LYS A 294 28.23 -0.92 -13.97
C LYS A 294 29.28 0.18 -13.74
N THR A 295 30.04 0.09 -12.65
CA THR A 295 31.07 1.09 -12.30
C THR A 295 32.20 1.17 -13.34
N VAL A 296 32.58 0.04 -13.98
CA VAL A 296 33.59 0.02 -15.05
C VAL A 296 33.07 0.72 -16.33
N LEU A 297 31.78 0.58 -16.63
CA LEU A 297 31.13 1.32 -17.72
C LEU A 297 31.03 2.83 -17.41
N ILE A 298 30.83 3.20 -16.15
CA ILE A 298 30.87 4.59 -15.67
C ILE A 298 32.28 5.18 -15.78
N GLU A 299 33.30 4.46 -15.32
CA GLU A 299 34.71 4.87 -15.43
C GLU A 299 35.12 5.05 -16.91
N HIS A 300 34.69 4.15 -17.79
CA HIS A 300 34.85 4.33 -19.24
C HIS A 300 34.12 5.59 -19.74
N ALA A 301 32.89 5.86 -19.28
CA ALA A 301 32.14 7.05 -19.69
C ALA A 301 32.85 8.36 -19.31
N VAL A 302 33.45 8.42 -18.12
CA VAL A 302 34.26 9.57 -17.67
C VAL A 302 35.52 9.71 -18.52
N ALA A 303 36.32 8.64 -18.67
CA ALA A 303 37.55 8.68 -19.46
C ALA A 303 37.29 9.01 -20.95
N ALA A 304 36.18 8.51 -21.50
CA ALA A 304 35.72 8.78 -22.86
C ALA A 304 35.23 10.22 -23.08
N ALA A 305 34.84 10.93 -22.02
CA ALA A 305 34.47 12.34 -22.03
C ALA A 305 35.72 13.24 -21.87
N ASP A 306 36.58 12.94 -20.89
CA ASP A 306 37.85 13.65 -20.66
C ASP A 306 38.74 13.64 -21.90
N GLY A 307 38.93 12.47 -22.52
CA GLY A 307 39.68 12.30 -23.77
C GLY A 307 39.08 13.02 -24.99
N ARG A 308 37.94 13.70 -24.83
CA ARG A 308 37.24 14.49 -25.85
C ARG A 308 36.94 15.93 -25.41
N GLY A 309 37.41 16.36 -24.24
CA GLY A 309 37.17 17.71 -23.70
C GLY A 309 35.71 17.98 -23.31
N VAL A 310 34.95 16.94 -23.02
CA VAL A 310 33.55 16.98 -22.57
C VAL A 310 33.55 16.96 -21.04
N THR A 311 32.80 17.84 -20.39
CA THR A 311 32.76 17.91 -18.92
C THR A 311 31.99 16.71 -18.36
N ALA A 312 32.69 15.77 -17.72
CA ALA A 312 32.09 14.69 -16.96
C ALA A 312 31.78 15.11 -15.52
N VAL A 313 30.61 14.70 -15.02
CA VAL A 313 30.19 14.87 -13.61
C VAL A 313 29.57 13.55 -13.16
N VAL A 314 29.92 13.10 -11.95
CA VAL A 314 29.38 11.86 -11.36
C VAL A 314 28.71 12.21 -10.04
N ALA A 315 27.41 11.95 -9.96
CA ALA A 315 26.62 11.99 -8.74
C ALA A 315 26.24 10.57 -8.30
N ARG A 316 26.09 10.32 -7.00
CA ARG A 316 25.90 8.97 -6.44
C ARG A 316 24.81 8.93 -5.37
N GLY A 317 24.02 7.86 -5.38
CA GLY A 317 23.00 7.61 -4.36
C GLY A 317 23.62 7.32 -3.00
N VAL A 318 22.89 7.66 -1.92
CA VAL A 318 23.33 7.40 -0.54
C VAL A 318 22.19 6.70 0.21
N GLN A 319 22.39 5.41 0.48
CA GLN A 319 21.49 4.59 1.29
C GLN A 319 21.53 5.02 2.77
N GLY A 320 20.44 5.63 3.26
CA GLY A 320 20.18 5.85 4.68
C GLY A 320 19.05 6.86 4.93
N PRO A 321 18.39 6.83 6.10
CA PRO A 321 17.58 7.95 6.55
C PRO A 321 18.50 9.15 6.83
N GLY A 322 18.23 10.29 6.21
CA GLY A 322 19.04 11.52 6.32
C GLY A 322 19.42 12.14 4.97
N THR A 323 19.53 11.37 3.88
CA THR A 323 19.91 11.89 2.55
C THR A 323 19.01 13.06 2.12
N PRO A 324 19.57 14.24 1.74
CA PRO A 324 18.79 15.38 1.29
C PRO A 324 17.96 15.09 0.04
N PRO A 325 16.74 15.65 -0.09
CA PRO A 325 16.02 15.67 -1.36
C PRO A 325 16.89 16.35 -2.42
N LEU A 326 16.92 15.83 -3.65
CA LEU A 326 17.75 16.33 -4.73
C LEU A 326 19.28 16.24 -4.50
N TRP A 327 19.77 15.45 -3.53
CA TRP A 327 21.21 15.27 -3.25
C TRP A 327 22.08 15.06 -4.50
N MET A 328 21.70 14.15 -5.40
CA MET A 328 22.47 13.91 -6.63
C MET A 328 22.52 15.15 -7.54
N TRP A 329 21.49 16.00 -7.48
CA TRP A 329 21.45 17.28 -8.20
C TRP A 329 22.23 18.38 -7.51
N GLU A 330 22.39 18.35 -6.18
CA GLU A 330 23.37 19.19 -5.48
C GLU A 330 24.80 18.83 -5.92
N GLU A 331 25.14 17.54 -5.96
CA GLU A 331 26.44 17.08 -6.50
C GLU A 331 26.65 17.54 -7.95
N VAL A 332 25.62 17.46 -8.81
CA VAL A 332 25.68 17.98 -10.20
C VAL A 332 25.85 19.50 -10.26
N LEU A 333 25.06 20.27 -9.50
CA LEU A 333 25.12 21.73 -9.51
C LEU A 333 26.46 22.23 -8.96
N GLY A 334 26.96 21.65 -7.86
CA GLY A 334 28.24 22.00 -7.26
C GLY A 334 29.41 21.79 -8.24
N ALA A 335 29.42 20.68 -8.98
CA ALA A 335 30.45 20.36 -9.97
C ALA A 335 30.36 21.20 -11.27
N LEU A 336 29.17 21.68 -11.65
CA LEU A 336 28.96 22.57 -12.81
C LEU A 336 29.06 24.06 -12.47
N GLY A 337 28.97 24.43 -11.19
CA GLY A 337 28.98 25.78 -10.66
C GLY A 337 30.30 26.17 -10.00
N SER A 338 30.22 26.71 -8.78
CA SER A 338 31.39 27.21 -8.00
C SER A 338 31.83 26.30 -6.86
N GLY A 339 31.38 25.04 -6.82
CA GLY A 339 31.69 24.07 -5.75
C GLY A 339 30.72 24.06 -4.56
N ASP A 340 29.68 24.89 -4.57
CA ASP A 340 28.61 24.91 -3.56
C ASP A 340 27.29 24.48 -4.21
N GLY A 341 26.99 23.18 -4.12
CA GLY A 341 25.82 22.56 -4.74
C GLY A 341 24.50 22.90 -4.03
N ALA A 342 24.50 22.83 -2.70
CA ALA A 342 23.35 23.18 -1.87
C ALA A 342 23.01 24.68 -1.96
N GLY A 343 24.02 25.56 -1.96
CA GLY A 343 23.84 26.99 -2.15
C GLY A 343 23.30 27.35 -3.54
N GLU A 344 23.74 26.66 -4.61
CA GLU A 344 23.14 26.88 -5.94
C GLU A 344 21.72 26.28 -6.04
N LEU A 345 21.44 25.13 -5.42
CA LEU A 345 20.07 24.58 -5.37
C LEU A 345 19.12 25.50 -4.60
N GLN A 346 19.53 25.99 -3.42
CA GLN A 346 18.75 26.96 -2.66
C GLN A 346 18.54 28.26 -3.45
N ALA A 347 19.56 28.76 -4.14
CA ALA A 347 19.45 29.93 -5.01
C ALA A 347 18.58 29.69 -6.28
N ILE A 348 18.26 28.45 -6.63
CA ILE A 348 17.21 28.11 -7.59
C ILE A 348 15.83 28.16 -6.90
N ILE A 349 15.69 27.52 -5.74
CA ILE A 349 14.44 27.48 -4.94
C ILE A 349 13.96 28.89 -4.59
N ASP A 350 14.84 29.75 -4.09
CA ASP A 350 14.56 31.15 -3.72
C ASP A 350 14.04 32.00 -4.89
N ARG A 351 14.32 31.58 -6.13
CA ARG A 351 13.90 32.27 -7.37
C ARG A 351 12.61 31.70 -7.95
N LEU A 352 12.09 30.59 -7.43
CA LEU A 352 10.83 30.01 -7.88
C LEU A 352 9.63 30.75 -7.28
N PRO A 353 8.70 31.28 -8.09
CA PRO A 353 7.53 31.99 -7.60
C PRO A 353 6.56 31.02 -6.90
N GLY A 354 6.68 30.94 -5.57
CA GLY A 354 5.86 30.10 -4.70
C GLY A 354 6.64 29.38 -3.58
N GLY A 355 7.97 29.27 -3.68
CA GLY A 355 8.87 28.73 -2.63
C GLY A 355 8.73 27.24 -2.28
N ALA A 356 7.57 26.63 -2.49
CA ALA A 356 7.28 25.25 -2.08
C ALA A 356 7.77 24.21 -3.11
N ALA A 357 8.82 23.47 -2.75
CA ALA A 357 9.23 22.24 -3.45
C ALA A 357 8.31 21.03 -3.16
N GLY A 358 7.29 21.19 -2.32
CA GLY A 358 6.45 20.10 -1.80
C GLY A 358 5.18 19.74 -2.58
N SER A 359 4.74 20.55 -3.56
CA SER A 359 3.61 20.21 -4.44
C SER A 359 4.11 19.69 -5.80
N ASP A 360 3.33 18.88 -6.51
CA ASP A 360 3.76 18.30 -7.81
C ASP A 360 4.16 19.36 -8.84
N GLU A 361 3.39 20.44 -8.96
CA GLU A 361 3.72 21.58 -9.82
C GLU A 361 4.96 22.34 -9.31
N GLY A 362 5.20 22.37 -8.00
CA GLY A 362 6.43 22.90 -7.39
C GLY A 362 7.65 22.03 -7.73
N ARG A 363 7.54 20.72 -7.52
CA ARG A 363 8.53 19.69 -7.90
C ARG A 363 8.85 19.78 -9.40
N PHE A 364 7.84 19.90 -10.25
CA PHE A 364 8.00 20.00 -11.70
C PHE A 364 8.68 21.31 -12.13
N ARG A 365 8.33 22.46 -11.53
CA ARG A 365 9.03 23.73 -11.78
C ARG A 365 10.48 23.71 -11.30
N LEU A 366 10.75 23.12 -10.14
CA LEU A 366 12.10 22.95 -9.61
C LEU A 366 12.94 22.04 -10.52
N ALA A 367 12.39 20.90 -10.94
CA ALA A 367 12.98 20.01 -11.94
C ALA A 367 13.30 20.76 -13.25
N GLN A 368 12.38 21.57 -13.77
CA GLN A 368 12.62 22.40 -14.96
C GLN A 368 13.73 23.43 -14.75
N ALA A 369 13.81 24.08 -13.58
CA ALA A 369 14.81 25.10 -13.30
C ALA A 369 16.22 24.50 -13.15
N ILE A 370 16.36 23.35 -12.48
CA ILE A 370 17.60 22.58 -12.41
C ILE A 370 18.02 22.13 -13.81
N CYS A 371 17.09 21.56 -14.60
CA CYS A 371 17.31 21.22 -16.00
C CYS A 371 17.79 22.42 -16.83
N ALA A 372 17.24 23.62 -16.60
CA ALA A 372 17.61 24.83 -17.32
C ALA A 372 19.05 25.27 -17.02
N ARG A 373 19.54 25.13 -15.78
CA ARG A 373 20.94 25.42 -15.42
C ARG A 373 21.91 24.44 -16.09
N VAL A 374 21.60 23.14 -16.11
CA VAL A 374 22.38 22.15 -16.87
C VAL A 374 22.39 22.46 -18.37
N VAL A 375 21.24 22.86 -18.96
CA VAL A 375 21.18 23.32 -20.36
C VAL A 375 22.05 24.57 -20.59
N GLU A 376 22.07 25.50 -19.64
CA GLU A 376 22.88 26.72 -19.71
C GLU A 376 24.38 26.42 -19.68
N HIS A 377 24.82 25.43 -18.88
CA HIS A 377 26.20 24.94 -18.90
C HIS A 377 26.50 24.19 -20.21
N ALA A 378 25.62 23.26 -20.63
CA ALA A 378 25.76 22.47 -21.85
C ALA A 378 25.92 23.33 -23.12
N ARG A 379 25.34 24.54 -23.16
CA ARG A 379 25.53 25.51 -24.26
C ARG A 379 26.95 26.08 -24.35
N ARG A 380 27.73 26.05 -23.27
CA ARG A 380 29.11 26.57 -23.22
C ARG A 380 30.14 25.48 -23.47
N ARG A 381 29.93 24.29 -22.91
CA ARG A 381 30.70 23.06 -23.12
C ARG A 381 29.76 21.86 -23.05
N PRO A 382 29.91 20.82 -23.89
CA PRO A 382 29.13 19.60 -23.74
C PRO A 382 29.36 18.94 -22.38
N VAL A 383 28.31 18.32 -21.83
CA VAL A 383 28.30 17.71 -20.49
C VAL A 383 27.91 16.23 -20.56
N VAL A 384 28.54 15.40 -19.73
CA VAL A 384 28.11 14.03 -19.41
C VAL A 384 27.80 14.00 -17.92
N LEU A 385 26.52 13.80 -17.57
CA LEU A 385 26.15 13.53 -16.19
C LEU A 385 26.01 12.02 -16.00
N VAL A 386 26.68 11.50 -14.99
CA VAL A 386 26.52 10.13 -14.52
C VAL A 386 25.76 10.15 -13.20
N PHE A 387 24.69 9.36 -13.11
CA PHE A 387 23.94 9.12 -11.88
C PHE A 387 24.12 7.64 -11.52
N ASP A 388 24.95 7.36 -10.51
CA ASP A 388 25.17 6.01 -10.01
C ASP A 388 24.23 5.70 -8.83
N ASP A 389 23.91 4.43 -8.65
CA ASP A 389 23.12 3.92 -7.52
C ASP A 389 21.70 4.54 -7.40
N LEU A 390 21.03 4.76 -8.55
CA LEU A 390 19.72 5.44 -8.64
C LEU A 390 18.57 4.81 -7.84
N GLN A 391 18.68 3.56 -7.39
CA GLN A 391 17.71 2.99 -6.45
C GLN A 391 17.71 3.65 -5.06
N TRP A 392 18.74 4.45 -4.74
CA TRP A 392 18.82 5.26 -3.52
C TRP A 392 18.58 6.76 -3.77
N ALA A 393 17.99 7.12 -4.92
CA ALA A 393 17.51 8.48 -5.18
C ALA A 393 16.18 8.76 -4.48
N ASP A 394 15.92 10.02 -4.14
CA ASP A 394 14.56 10.47 -3.80
C ASP A 394 13.71 10.65 -5.08
N GLU A 395 12.39 10.73 -4.93
CA GLU A 395 11.47 10.90 -6.06
C GLU A 395 11.77 12.17 -6.88
N SER A 396 12.12 13.28 -6.25
CA SER A 396 12.38 14.55 -6.94
C SER A 396 13.67 14.47 -7.77
N THR A 397 14.67 13.73 -7.31
CA THR A 397 15.86 13.40 -8.11
C THR A 397 15.47 12.65 -9.38
N VAL A 398 14.69 11.56 -9.28
CA VAL A 398 14.34 10.74 -10.45
C VAL A 398 13.39 11.49 -11.39
N LEU A 399 12.45 12.29 -10.84
CA LEU A 399 11.59 13.19 -11.61
C LEU A 399 12.40 14.23 -12.40
N THR A 400 13.43 14.82 -11.79
CA THR A 400 14.31 15.79 -12.45
C THR A 400 15.15 15.12 -13.55
N THR A 401 15.62 13.90 -13.32
CA THR A 401 16.31 13.08 -14.33
C THR A 401 15.39 12.73 -15.50
N LEU A 402 14.13 12.36 -15.24
CA LEU A 402 13.12 12.13 -16.27
C LEU A 402 12.82 13.42 -17.07
N ALA A 403 12.74 14.58 -16.41
CA ALA A 403 12.53 15.87 -17.06
C ALA A 403 13.70 16.28 -17.98
N LEU A 404 14.96 16.01 -17.57
CA LEU A 404 16.14 16.25 -18.42
C LEU A 404 16.17 15.27 -19.59
N ALA A 405 15.96 13.98 -19.34
CA ALA A 405 15.92 12.92 -20.34
C ALA A 405 14.87 13.20 -21.43
N SER A 406 13.64 13.55 -21.04
CA SER A 406 12.53 13.84 -21.96
C SER A 406 12.84 14.98 -22.94
N GLY A 407 13.71 15.92 -22.55
CA GLY A 407 14.10 17.06 -23.38
C GLY A 407 15.47 16.91 -24.07
N ILE A 408 16.15 15.77 -23.98
CA ILE A 408 17.61 15.68 -24.19
C ILE A 408 18.08 15.80 -25.64
N ALA A 409 17.24 15.41 -26.62
CA ALA A 409 17.63 15.14 -28.01
C ALA A 409 18.33 16.30 -28.76
N ARG A 410 18.15 17.55 -28.31
CA ARG A 410 18.76 18.77 -28.89
C ARG A 410 19.64 19.54 -27.89
N ARG A 411 20.14 18.86 -26.85
CA ARG A 411 21.04 19.39 -25.82
C ARG A 411 22.43 18.78 -26.04
N ALA A 412 23.50 19.54 -25.80
CA ALA A 412 24.87 19.00 -25.76
C ALA A 412 25.12 18.27 -24.41
N CYS A 413 24.27 17.32 -24.09
CA CYS A 413 24.20 16.67 -22.78
C CYS A 413 23.96 15.16 -22.96
N THR A 414 24.76 14.34 -22.29
CA THR A 414 24.51 12.90 -22.13
C THR A 414 24.14 12.60 -20.68
N LEU A 415 23.20 11.67 -20.51
CA LEU A 415 22.95 11.02 -19.23
C LEU A 415 23.47 9.58 -19.29
N VAL A 416 24.23 9.17 -18.27
CA VAL A 416 24.53 7.76 -17.99
C VAL A 416 23.90 7.45 -16.63
N LEU A 417 22.91 6.57 -16.61
CA LEU A 417 22.09 6.27 -15.45
C LEU A 417 22.35 4.82 -15.03
N ALA A 418 22.64 4.56 -13.76
CA ALA A 418 22.92 3.21 -13.27
C ALA A 418 22.07 2.87 -12.04
N SER A 419 21.51 1.66 -12.04
CA SER A 419 20.61 1.15 -10.99
C SER A 419 20.80 -0.35 -10.75
N ARG A 420 20.32 -0.83 -9.60
CA ARG A 420 20.12 -2.28 -9.36
C ARG A 420 18.96 -2.80 -10.24
N SER A 421 19.07 -4.04 -10.72
CA SER A 421 17.94 -4.82 -11.23
C SER A 421 17.03 -5.26 -10.07
N GLY A 422 15.82 -5.77 -10.38
CA GLY A 422 14.92 -6.34 -9.36
C GLY A 422 14.28 -5.31 -8.41
N LEU A 423 14.13 -4.05 -8.82
CA LEU A 423 13.35 -3.07 -8.06
C LEU A 423 11.86 -3.48 -8.04
N ALA A 424 11.17 -3.25 -6.92
CA ALA A 424 9.75 -3.53 -6.78
C ALA A 424 8.94 -2.88 -7.93
N PRO A 425 8.14 -3.63 -8.72
CA PRO A 425 7.48 -3.11 -9.93
C PRO A 425 6.61 -1.87 -9.70
N ASP A 426 5.97 -1.81 -8.53
CA ASP A 426 5.09 -0.70 -8.14
C ASP A 426 5.81 0.47 -7.44
N GLY A 427 7.10 0.32 -7.16
CA GLY A 427 7.93 1.38 -6.59
C GLY A 427 8.05 2.58 -7.56
N VAL A 428 7.83 3.79 -7.04
CA VAL A 428 7.87 5.04 -7.82
C VAL A 428 9.17 5.17 -8.64
N ILE A 429 10.32 4.86 -8.04
CA ILE A 429 11.63 4.86 -8.71
C ILE A 429 11.65 3.88 -9.90
N ALA A 430 11.13 2.66 -9.73
CA ALA A 430 11.10 1.65 -10.79
C ALA A 430 10.21 2.08 -11.96
N ARG A 431 9.01 2.58 -11.66
CA ARG A 431 8.08 3.14 -12.65
C ARG A 431 8.73 4.28 -13.46
N ARG A 432 9.37 5.25 -12.79
CA ARG A 432 10.04 6.40 -13.44
C ARG A 432 11.29 6.01 -14.23
N LEU A 433 12.06 5.01 -13.79
CA LEU A 433 13.19 4.47 -14.59
C LEU A 433 12.68 3.74 -15.84
N ALA A 434 11.56 3.02 -15.74
CA ALA A 434 10.90 2.41 -16.91
C ALA A 434 10.34 3.46 -17.88
N ASP A 435 9.84 4.60 -17.38
CA ASP A 435 9.45 5.74 -18.22
C ASP A 435 10.66 6.30 -18.99
N ILE A 436 11.81 6.49 -18.32
CA ILE A 436 13.07 6.92 -18.98
C ILE A 436 13.54 5.90 -20.03
N ALA A 437 13.44 4.59 -19.73
CA ALA A 437 13.82 3.52 -20.66
C ALA A 437 13.01 3.51 -21.96
N ARG A 438 11.75 3.97 -21.91
CA ARG A 438 10.85 4.08 -23.07
C ARG A 438 11.06 5.36 -23.91
N LEU A 439 11.81 6.34 -23.41
CA LEU A 439 11.98 7.63 -24.11
C LEU A 439 12.73 7.49 -25.44
N PRO A 440 12.35 8.28 -26.47
CA PRO A 440 13.16 8.46 -27.65
C PRO A 440 14.57 8.92 -27.27
N HIS A 441 15.58 8.33 -27.92
CA HIS A 441 17.00 8.60 -27.69
C HIS A 441 17.61 8.03 -26.38
N THR A 442 16.87 7.20 -25.63
CA THR A 442 17.43 6.31 -24.60
C THR A 442 17.96 5.01 -25.20
N ASN A 443 19.08 4.52 -24.67
CA ASN A 443 19.59 3.16 -24.84
C ASN A 443 19.63 2.48 -23.46
N ALA A 444 18.64 1.65 -23.16
CA ALA A 444 18.61 0.87 -21.92
C ALA A 444 19.27 -0.51 -22.13
N PHE A 445 20.08 -0.92 -21.16
CA PHE A 445 20.70 -2.23 -21.05
C PHE A 445 20.41 -2.79 -19.66
N ASP A 446 19.92 -4.02 -19.58
CA ASP A 446 20.06 -4.82 -18.36
C ASP A 446 21.30 -5.68 -18.54
N LEU A 447 22.18 -5.72 -17.53
CA LEU A 447 23.50 -6.30 -17.67
C LEU A 447 23.49 -7.76 -17.22
N ASP A 448 23.39 -8.68 -18.18
CA ASP A 448 23.53 -10.11 -17.93
C ASP A 448 24.90 -10.45 -17.29
N PRO A 449 24.99 -11.46 -16.41
CA PRO A 449 26.26 -12.04 -15.98
C PRO A 449 27.07 -12.62 -17.15
N PHE A 450 28.40 -12.66 -17.03
CA PHE A 450 29.28 -13.18 -18.07
C PHE A 450 29.07 -14.68 -18.30
N GLY A 451 28.80 -15.04 -19.56
CA GLY A 451 28.67 -16.42 -20.01
C GLY A 451 30.02 -17.10 -20.28
N ARG A 452 29.95 -18.38 -20.66
CA ARG A 452 31.13 -19.26 -20.84
C ARG A 452 32.19 -18.75 -21.81
N ALA A 453 31.80 -18.00 -22.84
CA ALA A 453 32.74 -17.41 -23.79
C ALA A 453 33.54 -16.26 -23.16
N GLU A 454 32.93 -15.51 -22.25
CA GLU A 454 33.49 -14.31 -21.62
C GLU A 454 34.37 -14.70 -20.42
N VAL A 455 33.89 -15.60 -19.56
CA VAL A 455 34.70 -16.25 -18.51
C VAL A 455 35.86 -17.03 -19.14
N GLY A 456 35.64 -17.69 -20.28
CA GLY A 456 36.69 -18.39 -21.02
C GLY A 456 37.75 -17.46 -21.62
N ALA A 457 37.37 -16.23 -21.99
CA ALA A 457 38.31 -15.19 -22.37
C ALA A 457 39.06 -14.63 -21.14
N MET A 458 38.43 -14.60 -19.96
CA MET A 458 39.00 -14.06 -18.72
C MET A 458 40.15 -14.87 -18.10
N LEU A 459 40.59 -15.95 -18.76
CA LEU A 459 41.63 -16.85 -18.28
C LEU A 459 42.76 -16.98 -19.33
N PRO A 460 43.97 -17.42 -18.93
CA PRO A 460 45.07 -17.64 -19.86
C PRO A 460 44.70 -18.55 -21.03
N ALA A 461 45.18 -18.23 -22.24
CA ALA A 461 44.85 -18.98 -23.44
C ALA A 461 45.23 -20.46 -23.30
N GLY A 462 44.26 -21.36 -23.49
CA GLY A 462 44.41 -22.80 -23.26
C GLY A 462 43.91 -23.31 -21.90
N THR A 463 43.35 -22.45 -21.05
CA THR A 463 42.69 -22.89 -19.80
C THR A 463 41.58 -23.89 -20.06
N SER A 464 41.51 -24.95 -19.24
CA SER A 464 40.58 -26.05 -19.42
C SER A 464 39.12 -25.59 -19.38
N PRO A 465 38.25 -26.07 -20.30
CA PRO A 465 36.81 -25.78 -20.27
C PRO A 465 36.09 -26.22 -18.99
N VAL A 466 36.71 -27.08 -18.17
CA VAL A 466 36.23 -27.46 -16.83
C VAL A 466 36.44 -26.33 -15.82
N VAL A 467 37.59 -25.66 -15.84
CA VAL A 467 37.90 -24.53 -14.94
C VAL A 467 37.04 -23.31 -15.30
N VAL A 468 36.78 -23.09 -16.59
CA VAL A 468 35.82 -22.08 -17.06
C VAL A 468 34.41 -22.36 -16.52
N GLN A 469 33.99 -23.64 -16.51
CA GLN A 469 32.67 -24.03 -16.00
C GLN A 469 32.61 -23.85 -14.47
N GLN A 470 33.61 -24.32 -13.74
CA GLN A 470 33.71 -24.13 -12.29
C GLN A 470 33.62 -22.65 -11.89
N LEU A 471 34.31 -21.75 -12.60
CA LEU A 471 34.23 -20.31 -12.34
C LEU A 471 32.84 -19.71 -12.65
N LEU A 472 32.09 -20.22 -13.64
CA LEU A 472 30.68 -19.85 -13.81
C LEU A 472 29.85 -20.34 -12.61
N ASP A 473 29.97 -21.63 -12.30
CA ASP A 473 29.18 -22.32 -11.28
C ASP A 473 29.39 -21.70 -9.87
N TRP A 474 30.58 -21.15 -9.60
CA TRP A 474 30.92 -20.46 -8.34
C TRP A 474 30.51 -18.99 -8.28
N THR A 475 30.45 -18.27 -9.42
CA THR A 475 30.26 -16.81 -9.44
C THR A 475 28.93 -16.35 -10.02
N GLY A 476 28.14 -17.27 -10.60
CA GLY A 476 26.99 -16.93 -11.43
C GLY A 476 27.35 -16.17 -12.72
N GLY A 477 28.64 -16.02 -13.04
CA GLY A 477 29.12 -15.13 -14.11
C GLY A 477 29.34 -13.67 -13.66
N ASN A 478 29.23 -13.34 -12.37
CA ASN A 478 29.37 -11.96 -11.89
C ASN A 478 30.83 -11.46 -12.05
N PRO A 479 31.10 -10.40 -12.84
CA PRO A 479 32.45 -9.93 -13.17
C PRO A 479 33.32 -9.59 -11.96
N TYR A 480 32.73 -9.02 -10.90
CA TYR A 480 33.45 -8.69 -9.67
C TYR A 480 33.94 -9.96 -8.96
N PHE A 481 33.08 -10.96 -8.73
CA PHE A 481 33.51 -12.22 -8.09
C PHE A 481 34.46 -13.02 -9.00
N LEU A 482 34.25 -13.00 -10.32
CA LEU A 482 35.21 -13.56 -11.28
C LEU A 482 36.58 -12.92 -11.13
N ARG A 483 36.67 -11.58 -11.08
CA ARG A 483 37.94 -10.88 -10.83
C ARG A 483 38.57 -11.25 -9.50
N GLN A 484 37.80 -11.34 -8.41
CA GLN A 484 38.34 -11.73 -7.10
C GLN A 484 38.83 -13.19 -7.08
N MET A 485 38.09 -14.14 -7.67
CA MET A 485 38.53 -15.53 -7.78
C MET A 485 39.72 -15.72 -8.72
N ILE A 486 39.84 -14.91 -9.77
CA ILE A 486 40.98 -14.94 -10.71
C ILE A 486 42.23 -14.27 -10.08
N ALA A 487 42.04 -13.25 -9.23
CA ALA A 487 43.11 -12.52 -8.54
C ALA A 487 43.56 -13.18 -7.22
N ALA A 488 42.70 -13.92 -6.51
CA ALA A 488 43.09 -14.91 -5.52
C ALA A 488 43.69 -16.16 -6.20
N GLY A 489 43.18 -16.46 -7.39
CA GLY A 489 43.55 -17.61 -8.20
C GLY A 489 42.67 -18.83 -7.97
N PRO A 490 42.69 -19.82 -8.88
CA PRO A 490 42.06 -21.10 -8.60
C PRO A 490 42.70 -21.72 -7.36
N ARG A 491 41.91 -21.76 -6.26
CA ARG A 491 42.19 -22.27 -4.90
C ARG A 491 42.64 -21.18 -3.89
N THR A 492 42.17 -21.16 -2.64
CA THR A 492 41.61 -22.33 -1.89
C THR A 492 40.63 -22.07 -0.74
N VAL A 493 39.98 -20.92 -0.69
CA VAL A 493 38.68 -20.81 -0.01
C VAL A 493 37.69 -20.37 -1.07
N VAL A 494 36.55 -21.06 -1.19
CA VAL A 494 35.46 -20.70 -2.12
C VAL A 494 34.23 -20.42 -1.28
N PRO A 495 34.01 -19.16 -0.87
CA PRO A 495 32.86 -18.77 -0.08
C PRO A 495 31.56 -18.96 -0.86
N SER A 496 30.51 -19.40 -0.17
CA SER A 496 29.16 -19.58 -0.72
C SER A 496 28.51 -18.28 -1.22
N SER A 497 29.05 -17.13 -0.81
CA SER A 497 28.57 -15.80 -1.18
C SER A 497 29.67 -14.75 -1.07
N ALA A 498 29.42 -13.60 -1.72
CA ALA A 498 30.17 -12.36 -1.56
C ALA A 498 30.45 -12.00 -0.08
N ILE A 499 29.42 -12.16 0.75
CA ILE A 499 29.42 -11.77 2.16
C ILE A 499 30.37 -12.67 2.95
N GLU A 500 30.43 -13.96 2.64
CA GLU A 500 31.32 -14.90 3.33
C GLU A 500 32.80 -14.71 2.94
N LEU A 501 33.09 -14.26 1.71
CA LEU A 501 34.44 -13.79 1.34
C LEU A 501 34.85 -12.57 2.18
N LEU A 502 33.95 -11.61 2.32
CA LEU A 502 34.18 -10.39 3.08
C LEU A 502 34.36 -10.68 4.58
N ARG A 503 33.54 -11.58 5.17
CA ARG A 503 33.73 -12.08 6.54
C ARG A 503 35.11 -12.74 6.72
N SER A 504 35.55 -13.57 5.76
CA SER A 504 36.89 -14.16 5.82
C SER A 504 37.99 -13.10 5.85
N TRP A 505 37.85 -12.02 5.07
CA TRP A 505 38.81 -10.91 5.08
C TRP A 505 38.74 -10.05 6.35
N MET A 506 37.58 -10.00 7.01
CA MET A 506 37.35 -9.31 8.28
C MET A 506 37.83 -10.09 9.52
N ALA A 507 37.84 -11.43 9.44
CA ALA A 507 38.39 -12.30 10.49
C ALA A 507 39.91 -12.11 10.67
N ASP A 508 40.63 -11.88 9.56
CA ASP A 508 42.08 -11.60 9.54
C ASP A 508 42.46 -10.17 9.97
N LEU A 509 41.51 -9.35 10.41
CA LEU A 509 41.77 -8.01 10.96
C LEU A 509 41.96 -8.05 12.47
N ASP A 510 42.78 -7.14 12.99
CA ASP A 510 42.91 -6.90 14.43
C ASP A 510 41.66 -6.23 15.03
N ASP A 511 41.53 -6.27 16.35
CA ASP A 511 40.34 -5.80 17.06
C ASP A 511 40.15 -4.27 16.99
N ASP A 512 41.22 -3.49 16.87
CA ASP A 512 41.14 -2.03 16.74
C ASP A 512 40.63 -1.65 15.33
N THR A 513 41.18 -2.25 14.28
CA THR A 513 40.70 -2.10 12.89
C THR A 513 39.25 -2.58 12.75
N ARG A 514 38.90 -3.74 13.34
CA ARG A 514 37.53 -4.25 13.31
C ARG A 514 36.58 -3.32 14.09
N GLY A 515 37.03 -2.72 15.19
CA GLY A 515 36.30 -1.71 15.94
C GLY A 515 36.04 -0.42 15.14
N ALA A 516 37.03 0.04 14.37
CA ALA A 516 36.88 1.19 13.47
C ALA A 516 35.90 0.91 12.32
N LEU A 517 36.00 -0.27 11.69
CA LEU A 517 35.03 -0.71 10.68
C LEU A 517 33.61 -0.85 11.23
N GLN A 518 33.44 -1.37 12.45
CA GLN A 518 32.14 -1.46 13.11
C GLN A 518 31.51 -0.07 13.34
N LEU A 519 32.28 0.90 13.86
CA LEU A 519 31.81 2.29 13.98
C LEU A 519 31.42 2.88 12.61
N MET A 520 32.24 2.67 11.59
CA MET A 520 31.97 3.20 10.25
C MET A 520 30.70 2.58 9.63
N ALA A 521 30.52 1.26 9.76
CA ALA A 521 29.35 0.55 9.23
C ALA A 521 28.04 1.04 9.87
N VAL A 522 28.07 1.30 11.17
CA VAL A 522 26.94 1.84 11.94
C VAL A 522 26.67 3.31 11.58
N GLY A 523 27.72 4.11 11.33
CA GLY A 523 27.61 5.52 10.92
C GLY A 523 27.11 5.75 9.49
N GLY A 524 27.39 4.84 8.54
CA GLY A 524 26.87 4.94 7.17
C GLY A 524 27.72 4.22 6.11
N ARG A 525 27.51 4.55 4.83
CA ARG A 525 28.43 4.15 3.75
C ARG A 525 29.68 5.03 3.66
N ARG A 526 29.54 6.29 4.06
CA ARG A 526 30.57 7.33 4.15
C ARG A 526 30.58 7.86 5.58
N CYS A 527 31.74 8.19 6.15
CA CYS A 527 31.85 8.78 7.48
C CYS A 527 33.08 9.69 7.58
N ALA A 528 32.90 10.89 8.13
CA ALA A 528 33.99 11.85 8.29
C ALA A 528 35.04 11.35 9.31
N THR A 529 36.33 11.46 8.99
CA THR A 529 37.46 11.05 9.86
C THR A 529 37.33 11.66 11.26
N ALA A 530 36.85 12.89 11.36
CA ALA A 530 36.67 13.58 12.64
C ALA A 530 35.50 13.04 13.47
N LEU A 531 34.41 12.58 12.85
CA LEU A 531 33.30 11.92 13.55
C LEU A 531 33.73 10.51 14.00
N LEU A 532 34.43 9.76 13.14
CA LEU A 532 35.03 8.47 13.49
C LEU A 532 36.00 8.61 14.68
N ALA A 533 36.85 9.64 14.68
CA ALA A 533 37.79 9.92 15.76
C ALA A 533 37.07 10.21 17.09
N ASP A 534 36.11 11.12 17.07
CA ASP A 534 35.35 11.53 18.26
C ASP A 534 34.45 10.41 18.80
N ALA A 535 33.99 9.48 17.96
CA ALA A 535 33.23 8.29 18.36
C ALA A 535 34.12 7.12 18.79
N ALA A 536 35.31 6.98 18.23
CA ALA A 536 36.31 5.97 18.61
C ALA A 536 37.10 6.36 19.87
N GLU A 537 37.08 7.64 20.26
CA GLU A 537 37.85 8.25 21.36
C GLU A 537 39.37 8.28 21.09
N VAL A 538 39.74 8.53 19.83
CA VAL A 538 41.14 8.64 19.37
C VAL A 538 41.40 10.01 18.72
N VAL A 539 42.68 10.40 18.60
CA VAL A 539 43.04 11.58 17.81
C VAL A 539 42.77 11.34 16.31
N PRO A 540 42.30 12.34 15.53
CA PRO A 540 41.97 12.13 14.11
C PRO A 540 43.11 11.57 13.23
N ALA A 541 44.37 11.84 13.59
CA ALA A 541 45.54 11.28 12.91
C ALA A 541 45.69 9.75 13.06
N ARG A 542 45.03 9.13 14.05
CA ARG A 542 45.06 7.68 14.31
C ARG A 542 44.04 6.91 13.46
N VAL A 543 42.98 7.56 12.95
CA VAL A 543 41.91 6.89 12.18
C VAL A 543 42.42 6.28 10.85
N PRO A 544 43.34 6.91 10.08
CA PRO A 544 43.98 6.23 8.94
C PRO A 544 44.74 4.98 9.35
N GLU A 545 45.57 5.06 10.39
CA GLU A 545 46.36 3.92 10.89
C GLU A 545 45.48 2.76 11.39
N LEU A 546 44.22 3.04 11.78
CA LEU A 546 43.19 2.08 12.16
C LEU A 546 42.37 1.53 10.98
N LEU A 547 42.54 2.04 9.76
CA LEU A 547 41.79 1.62 8.58
C LEU A 547 42.69 1.17 7.43
N ASP A 548 44.01 1.39 7.49
CA ASP A 548 44.96 0.98 6.46
C ASP A 548 44.95 -0.55 6.23
N ALA A 549 44.87 -1.38 7.27
CA ALA A 549 44.78 -2.84 7.11
C ALA A 549 43.49 -3.31 6.41
N ALA A 550 42.41 -2.52 6.50
CA ALA A 550 41.16 -2.74 5.76
C ALA A 550 41.19 -2.15 4.35
N ARG A 551 41.93 -1.05 4.16
CA ARG A 551 42.21 -0.37 2.89
C ARG A 551 43.07 -1.25 1.97
N GLU A 552 44.11 -1.89 2.49
CA GLU A 552 44.96 -2.84 1.77
C GLU A 552 44.16 -4.06 1.27
N ARG A 553 43.17 -4.50 2.04
CA ARG A 553 42.19 -5.55 1.65
C ARG A 553 41.05 -5.04 0.77
N GLY A 554 41.05 -3.76 0.40
CA GLY A 554 40.04 -3.14 -0.47
C GLY A 554 38.65 -3.00 0.15
N LEU A 555 38.47 -3.21 1.46
CA LEU A 555 37.17 -3.09 2.14
C LEU A 555 36.68 -1.64 2.22
N VAL A 556 37.61 -0.69 2.37
CA VAL A 556 37.37 0.75 2.51
C VAL A 556 38.37 1.57 1.70
N HIS A 557 38.00 2.81 1.36
CA HIS A 557 38.94 3.83 0.92
C HIS A 557 38.69 5.15 1.68
N GLY A 558 39.70 6.02 1.71
CA GLY A 558 39.55 7.36 2.27
C GLY A 558 40.61 8.33 1.75
N ASP A 559 40.33 9.62 1.81
CA ASP A 559 41.23 10.72 1.47
C ASP A 559 41.92 11.35 2.70
N GLY A 560 41.56 10.87 3.90
CA GLY A 560 42.01 11.39 5.20
C GLY A 560 41.03 12.37 5.85
N ARG A 561 40.06 12.92 5.10
CA ARG A 561 38.93 13.72 5.62
C ARG A 561 37.66 12.90 5.76
N GLU A 562 37.42 11.99 4.83
CA GLU A 562 36.31 11.04 4.81
C GLU A 562 36.81 9.63 4.51
N TRP A 563 36.11 8.64 5.07
CA TRP A 563 36.27 7.22 4.77
C TRP A 563 34.95 6.65 4.28
N SER A 564 35.02 5.75 3.30
CA SER A 564 33.86 5.10 2.68
C SER A 564 34.13 3.61 2.47
N PHE A 565 33.08 2.78 2.57
CA PHE A 565 33.17 1.39 2.12
C PHE A 565 33.33 1.35 0.61
N THR A 566 34.20 0.48 0.10
CA THR A 566 34.38 0.31 -1.36
C THR A 566 33.12 -0.27 -2.00
N HIS A 567 32.41 -1.14 -1.29
CA HIS A 567 31.17 -1.78 -1.72
C HIS A 567 30.18 -1.99 -0.55
N ASP A 568 28.89 -1.87 -0.82
CA ASP A 568 27.80 -2.04 0.16
C ASP A 568 27.85 -3.37 0.90
N LEU A 569 28.16 -4.44 0.16
CA LEU A 569 28.29 -5.79 0.69
C LEU A 569 29.34 -5.90 1.82
N ALA A 570 30.38 -5.05 1.82
CA ALA A 570 31.37 -5.01 2.91
C ALA A 570 30.78 -4.36 4.17
N ARG A 571 29.97 -3.31 4.02
CA ARG A 571 29.20 -2.72 5.13
C ARG A 571 28.16 -3.70 5.66
N GLU A 572 27.41 -4.35 4.78
CA GLU A 572 26.39 -5.35 5.13
C GLU A 572 27.02 -6.56 5.85
N ALA A 573 28.21 -7.01 5.43
CA ALA A 573 28.98 -8.05 6.13
C ALA A 573 29.36 -7.64 7.56
N VAL A 574 29.93 -6.44 7.75
CA VAL A 574 30.28 -5.91 9.09
C VAL A 574 29.02 -5.73 9.97
N LEU A 575 27.92 -5.25 9.40
CA LEU A 575 26.65 -5.13 10.12
C LEU A 575 26.06 -6.49 10.52
N ALA A 576 26.23 -7.53 9.70
CA ALA A 576 25.72 -8.88 9.98
C ALA A 576 26.48 -9.62 11.08
N GLU A 577 27.69 -9.19 11.44
CA GLU A 577 28.44 -9.71 12.59
C GLU A 577 28.13 -8.97 13.91
N LEU A 578 27.43 -7.84 13.84
CA LEU A 578 27.04 -7.06 15.01
C LEU A 578 25.76 -7.63 15.66
N GLY A 579 25.92 -8.23 16.84
CA GLY A 579 24.81 -8.46 17.77
C GLY A 579 24.24 -7.15 18.30
N ASP A 580 22.96 -7.17 18.69
CA ASP A 580 22.15 -5.95 18.85
C ASP A 580 22.66 -5.04 19.98
N GLU A 581 23.09 -5.59 21.12
CA GLU A 581 23.73 -4.84 22.21
C GLU A 581 24.94 -4.03 21.73
N ARG A 582 25.76 -4.63 20.84
CA ARG A 582 26.95 -3.98 20.29
C ARG A 582 26.57 -2.93 19.23
N ARG A 583 25.55 -3.20 18.40
CA ARG A 583 25.02 -2.21 17.44
C ARG A 583 24.49 -0.97 18.17
N ALA A 584 23.67 -1.16 19.21
CA ALA A 584 23.14 -0.08 20.04
C ALA A 584 24.25 0.75 20.72
N ALA A 585 25.25 0.09 21.32
CA ALA A 585 26.39 0.77 21.92
C ALA A 585 27.20 1.61 20.91
N LEU A 586 27.37 1.13 19.67
CA LEU A 586 28.04 1.88 18.60
C LEU A 586 27.22 3.10 18.14
N HIS A 587 25.90 2.95 17.99
CA HIS A 587 24.99 4.08 17.72
C HIS A 587 25.04 5.13 18.82
N GLY A 588 25.12 4.72 20.10
CA GLY A 588 25.26 5.63 21.23
C GLY A 588 26.54 6.47 21.13
N ARG A 589 27.69 5.83 20.88
CA ARG A 589 28.98 6.52 20.70
C ARG A 589 28.97 7.52 19.54
N LEU A 590 28.31 7.18 18.43
CA LEU A 590 28.14 8.08 17.28
C LEU A 590 27.23 9.27 17.62
N ALA A 591 26.09 9.04 18.28
CA ALA A 591 25.20 10.11 18.71
C ALA A 591 25.88 11.06 19.71
N ASP A 592 26.65 10.53 20.66
CA ASP A 592 27.43 11.35 21.61
C ASP A 592 28.55 12.12 20.91
N ALA A 593 29.17 11.56 19.87
CA ALA A 593 30.15 12.27 19.06
C ALA A 593 29.49 13.39 18.23
N MET A 594 28.33 13.16 17.62
CA MET A 594 27.56 14.22 16.93
C MET A 594 27.22 15.37 17.89
N ALA A 595 26.64 15.07 19.06
CA ALA A 595 26.26 16.07 20.06
C ALA A 595 27.46 16.85 20.65
N ARG A 596 28.67 16.26 20.68
CA ARG A 596 29.91 16.98 21.02
C ARG A 596 30.37 17.96 19.93
N ARG A 597 30.09 17.65 18.67
CA ARG A 597 30.57 18.39 17.49
C ARG A 597 29.62 19.51 17.07
N ASP A 598 28.33 19.33 17.32
CA ASP A 598 27.27 20.32 17.11
C ASP A 598 26.41 20.47 18.39
N PRO A 599 26.89 21.26 19.38
CA PRO A 599 26.13 21.50 20.61
C PRO A 599 24.90 22.40 20.43
N GLU A 600 24.76 23.05 19.27
CA GLU A 600 23.65 23.95 18.95
C GLU A 600 22.48 23.22 18.26
N GLY A 601 22.68 21.99 17.77
CA GLY A 601 21.65 21.17 17.14
C GLY A 601 21.27 21.65 15.72
N THR A 602 22.27 22.09 14.97
CA THR A 602 22.15 22.71 13.64
C THR A 602 22.50 21.78 12.46
N GLY A 603 23.06 20.60 12.74
CA GLY A 603 23.44 19.58 11.75
C GLY A 603 22.30 18.61 11.40
N ASP A 604 22.66 17.38 11.00
CA ASP A 604 21.69 16.35 10.60
C ASP A 604 20.92 15.79 11.81
N LEU A 605 19.79 16.45 12.12
CA LEU A 605 18.85 16.05 13.15
C LEU A 605 18.22 14.67 12.89
N GLU A 606 18.05 14.25 11.64
CA GLU A 606 17.46 12.94 11.33
C GLU A 606 18.46 11.80 11.57
N GLN A 607 19.72 11.95 11.16
CA GLN A 607 20.79 10.99 11.48
C GLN A 607 21.03 10.93 12.99
N TYR A 608 21.03 12.08 13.68
CA TYR A 608 21.16 12.14 15.14
C TYR A 608 20.00 11.44 15.85
N ALA A 609 18.75 11.70 15.44
CA ALA A 609 17.57 11.03 15.96
C ALA A 609 17.60 9.53 15.70
N ASN A 610 18.00 9.10 14.50
CA ASN A 610 18.14 7.69 14.16
C ASN A 610 19.20 7.01 15.04
N HIS A 611 20.38 7.61 15.22
CA HIS A 611 21.40 7.06 16.12
C HIS A 611 20.95 7.05 17.59
N ARG A 612 20.21 8.05 18.09
CA ARG A 612 19.66 8.01 19.46
C ARG A 612 18.58 6.94 19.63
N TYR A 613 17.72 6.74 18.64
CA TYR A 613 16.68 5.71 18.61
C TYR A 613 17.28 4.29 18.59
N GLU A 614 18.20 4.00 17.66
CA GLU A 614 18.87 2.69 17.57
C GLU A 614 19.73 2.39 18.82
N ALA A 615 20.34 3.42 19.43
CA ALA A 615 21.07 3.29 20.69
C ALA A 615 20.18 2.93 21.89
N ALA A 616 18.87 3.19 21.83
CA ALA A 616 17.93 2.83 22.88
C ALA A 616 17.47 1.36 22.79
N ALA A 617 17.71 0.67 21.67
CA ALA A 617 17.42 -0.76 21.49
C ALA A 617 15.98 -1.19 21.88
N GLY A 618 14.99 -0.33 21.62
CA GLY A 618 13.59 -0.55 21.97
C GLY A 618 13.24 -0.33 23.46
N MET A 619 14.19 0.10 24.28
CA MET A 619 13.91 0.60 25.64
C MET A 619 13.53 2.09 25.63
N PRO A 620 12.69 2.57 26.57
CA PRO A 620 12.39 3.99 26.71
C PRO A 620 13.64 4.85 26.95
N SER A 621 13.75 5.99 26.27
CA SER A 621 14.92 6.87 26.32
C SER A 621 14.51 8.32 26.07
N ARG A 622 14.71 9.20 27.06
CA ARG A 622 14.32 10.62 26.95
C ARG A 622 15.12 11.40 25.92
N ASP A 623 16.37 11.02 25.65
CA ASP A 623 17.19 11.70 24.65
C ASP A 623 16.89 11.19 23.23
N ALA A 624 16.48 9.93 23.07
CA ALA A 624 15.90 9.43 21.82
C ALA A 624 14.53 10.06 21.51
N TYR A 625 13.67 10.21 22.53
CA TYR A 625 12.42 10.97 22.43
C TYR A 625 12.68 12.41 21.93
N ARG A 626 13.55 13.15 22.61
CA ARG A 626 13.89 14.54 22.25
C ARG A 626 14.47 14.69 20.85
N ALA A 627 15.41 13.83 20.48
CA ALA A 627 16.01 13.86 19.15
C ALA A 627 14.96 13.55 18.06
N SER A 628 14.09 12.56 18.29
CA SER A 628 13.00 12.21 17.37
C SER A 628 11.96 13.35 17.26
N VAL A 629 11.63 14.03 18.36
CA VAL A 629 10.76 15.23 18.32
C VAL A 629 11.42 16.35 17.51
N ALA A 630 12.70 16.65 17.71
CA ALA A 630 13.40 17.69 16.96
C ALA A 630 13.49 17.36 15.45
N ALA A 631 13.73 16.09 15.10
CA ALA A 631 13.68 15.62 13.71
C ALA A 631 12.27 15.73 13.10
N ALA A 632 11.23 15.41 13.87
CA ALA A 632 9.84 15.56 13.43
C ALA A 632 9.46 17.03 13.21
N ASP A 633 9.86 17.94 14.13
CA ASP A 633 9.63 19.38 14.01
C ASP A 633 10.37 19.98 12.81
N HIS A 634 11.61 19.55 12.56
CA HIS A 634 12.38 19.94 11.37
C HIS A 634 11.73 19.43 10.07
N ALA A 635 11.40 18.14 9.99
CA ALA A 635 10.71 17.55 8.85
C ALA A 635 9.36 18.24 8.57
N ARG A 636 8.60 18.57 9.62
CA ARG A 636 7.35 19.32 9.52
C ARG A 636 7.55 20.75 9.02
N ALA A 637 8.59 21.44 9.46
CA ALA A 637 8.95 22.77 8.95
C ALA A 637 9.38 22.72 7.47
N ALA A 638 10.00 21.63 7.03
CA ALA A 638 10.30 21.34 5.63
C ALA A 638 9.11 20.77 4.83
N HIS A 639 7.90 20.73 5.39
CA HIS A 639 6.68 20.15 4.81
C HIS A 639 6.75 18.64 4.48
N ALA A 640 7.74 17.91 5.00
CA ALA A 640 7.91 16.47 4.83
C ALA A 640 7.04 15.67 5.84
N TYR A 641 5.72 15.84 5.77
CA TYR A 641 4.75 15.29 6.73
C TYR A 641 4.86 13.78 7.00
N PRO A 642 5.06 12.88 6.02
CA PRO A 642 5.24 11.45 6.31
C PRO A 642 6.55 11.15 7.07
N ARG A 643 7.64 11.90 6.83
CA ARG A 643 8.88 11.78 7.64
C ARG A 643 8.64 12.28 9.06
N ALA A 644 7.94 13.41 9.21
CA ALA A 644 7.58 13.95 10.53
C ALA A 644 6.77 12.94 11.35
N ALA A 645 5.72 12.36 10.77
CA ALA A 645 4.89 11.34 11.40
C ALA A 645 5.69 10.11 11.85
N THR A 646 6.59 9.58 11.01
CA THR A 646 7.50 8.47 11.39
C THR A 646 8.41 8.83 12.56
N HIS A 647 8.90 10.08 12.63
CA HIS A 647 9.68 10.55 13.77
C HIS A 647 8.82 10.77 15.03
N ARG A 648 7.53 11.12 14.93
CA ARG A 648 6.59 11.10 16.08
C ARG A 648 6.28 9.69 16.57
N GLU A 649 6.11 8.73 15.66
CA GLU A 649 5.86 7.32 15.99
C GLU A 649 7.03 6.76 16.82
N ARG A 650 8.28 6.97 16.35
CA ARG A 650 9.50 6.69 17.11
C ARG A 650 9.57 7.43 18.45
N ALA A 651 9.18 8.70 18.49
CA ALA A 651 9.13 9.47 19.74
C ALA A 651 8.14 8.85 20.77
N LEU A 652 6.98 8.34 20.31
CA LEU A 652 5.99 7.69 21.17
C LEU A 652 6.43 6.32 21.70
N GLU A 653 7.31 5.61 20.99
CA GLU A 653 7.92 4.36 21.45
C GLU A 653 8.97 4.63 22.55
N MET A 654 9.71 5.73 22.44
CA MET A 654 10.77 6.12 23.38
C MET A 654 10.26 6.69 24.72
N LEU A 655 8.95 6.92 24.88
CA LEU A 655 8.34 7.37 26.13
C LEU A 655 7.74 6.21 26.94
N GLU A 656 8.19 6.06 28.20
CA GLU A 656 7.50 5.22 29.19
C GLU A 656 6.01 5.60 29.30
N VAL A 657 5.15 4.62 29.62
CA VAL A 657 3.76 4.87 30.00
C VAL A 657 3.68 5.12 31.51
N SER A 658 4.20 6.27 31.97
CA SER A 658 4.21 6.69 33.38
C SER A 658 3.56 8.06 33.55
N ALA A 659 3.17 8.42 34.79
CA ALA A 659 2.46 9.68 35.04
C ALA A 659 3.27 10.94 34.63
N GLY A 660 4.60 10.87 34.69
CA GLY A 660 5.50 11.99 34.38
C GLY A 660 5.76 12.24 32.89
N THR A 661 5.34 11.33 32.01
CA THR A 661 5.51 11.44 30.54
C THR A 661 4.19 11.67 29.80
N ARG A 662 3.04 11.58 30.47
CA ARG A 662 1.72 11.74 29.83
C ARG A 662 1.55 13.07 29.05
N PRO A 663 2.00 14.25 29.53
CA PRO A 663 1.87 15.49 28.76
C PRO A 663 2.74 15.49 27.48
N GLU A 664 3.96 14.93 27.57
CA GLU A 664 4.86 14.74 26.43
C GLU A 664 4.23 13.81 25.37
N ARG A 665 3.65 12.69 25.84
CA ARG A 665 2.95 11.71 25.00
C ARG A 665 1.69 12.29 24.35
N PHE A 666 0.89 13.06 25.08
CA PHE A 666 -0.31 13.73 24.57
C PHE A 666 0.01 14.77 23.49
N ALA A 667 1.01 15.62 23.71
CA ALA A 667 1.45 16.59 22.72
C ALA A 667 1.96 15.91 21.44
N THR A 668 2.71 14.81 21.58
CA THR A 668 3.25 14.03 20.46
C THR A 668 2.14 13.31 19.67
N LEU A 669 1.11 12.78 20.33
CA LEU A 669 -0.06 12.16 19.67
C LEU A 669 -0.87 13.18 18.85
N LEU A 670 -1.10 14.39 19.38
CA LEU A 670 -1.78 15.45 18.60
C LEU A 670 -0.95 15.89 17.39
N ALA A 671 0.37 16.04 17.53
CA ALA A 671 1.24 16.39 16.41
C ALA A 671 1.22 15.30 15.32
N LEU A 672 1.28 14.02 15.71
CA LEU A 672 1.13 12.88 14.80
C LEU A 672 -0.24 12.88 14.09
N ALA A 673 -1.33 13.15 14.82
CA ALA A 673 -2.66 13.23 14.23
C ALA A 673 -2.77 14.34 13.17
N GLU A 674 -2.22 15.53 13.45
CA GLU A 674 -2.14 16.61 12.46
C GLU A 674 -1.26 16.24 11.25
N GLU A 675 -0.11 15.62 11.48
CA GLU A 675 0.86 15.25 10.44
C GLU A 675 0.30 14.17 9.51
N ARG A 676 -0.35 13.12 10.03
CA ARG A 676 -1.08 12.12 9.24
C ARG A 676 -2.28 12.76 8.50
N ARG A 677 -2.99 13.73 9.09
CA ARG A 677 -4.10 14.46 8.44
C ARG A 677 -3.61 15.45 7.35
N LEU A 678 -2.33 15.81 7.34
CA LEU A 678 -1.66 16.57 6.27
C LEU A 678 -1.17 15.66 5.13
N ASP A 679 -0.62 14.50 5.50
CA ASP A 679 -0.15 13.39 4.64
C ASP A 679 -1.30 12.78 3.79
N GLY A 680 -2.54 12.86 4.27
CA GLY A 680 -3.73 12.26 3.64
C GLY A 680 -4.16 10.93 4.28
N ASP A 681 -3.44 10.46 5.28
CA ASP A 681 -3.77 9.31 6.13
C ASP A 681 -4.74 9.73 7.25
N VAL A 682 -6.01 9.90 6.85
CA VAL A 682 -7.11 10.27 7.76
C VAL A 682 -7.40 9.18 8.78
N LEU A 683 -7.18 7.90 8.44
CA LEU A 683 -7.45 6.77 9.33
C LEU A 683 -6.47 6.74 10.51
N ARG A 684 -5.16 6.83 10.26
CA ARG A 684 -4.16 6.86 11.34
C ARG A 684 -4.13 8.21 12.05
N ALA A 685 -4.55 9.29 11.39
CA ALA A 685 -4.84 10.55 12.08
C ALA A 685 -5.96 10.40 13.12
N ALA A 686 -7.05 9.71 12.78
CA ALA A 686 -8.14 9.42 13.72
C ALA A 686 -7.70 8.47 14.85
N GLU A 687 -6.88 7.44 14.56
CA GLU A 687 -6.31 6.54 15.59
C GLU A 687 -5.44 7.32 16.60
N ALA A 688 -4.51 8.15 16.10
CA ALA A 688 -3.64 8.97 16.94
C ALA A 688 -4.44 9.98 17.79
N LEU A 689 -5.53 10.53 17.24
CA LEU A 689 -6.44 11.44 17.94
C LEU A 689 -7.26 10.72 19.02
N GLY A 690 -7.82 9.54 18.74
CA GLY A 690 -8.53 8.73 19.72
C GLY A 690 -7.64 8.40 20.92
N ARG A 691 -6.40 7.95 20.66
CA ARG A 691 -5.37 7.69 21.68
C ARG A 691 -4.97 8.95 22.48
N ALA A 692 -5.11 10.16 21.90
CA ALA A 692 -4.92 11.41 22.63
C ALA A 692 -6.11 11.71 23.57
N ILE A 693 -7.35 11.46 23.11
CA ILE A 693 -8.58 11.64 23.90
C ILE A 693 -8.58 10.69 25.10
N GLU A 694 -8.30 9.40 24.89
CA GLU A 694 -8.13 8.40 25.97
C GLU A 694 -7.11 8.85 27.02
N LEU A 695 -5.97 9.39 26.57
CA LEU A 695 -4.90 9.85 27.45
C LEU A 695 -5.29 11.11 28.24
N ALA A 696 -6.13 11.99 27.68
CA ALA A 696 -6.67 13.16 28.37
C ALA A 696 -7.75 12.79 29.40
N GLU A 697 -8.63 11.83 29.10
CA GLU A 697 -9.56 11.27 30.09
C GLU A 697 -8.80 10.56 31.23
N LEU A 698 -7.75 9.79 30.92
CA LEU A 698 -6.88 9.17 31.92
C LEU A 698 -6.08 10.18 32.77
N LEU A 699 -5.98 11.44 32.33
CA LEU A 699 -5.35 12.55 33.07
C LEU A 699 -6.32 13.35 33.94
N ASP A 700 -7.64 13.20 33.74
CA ASP A 700 -8.68 14.07 34.31
C ASP A 700 -8.47 15.57 33.94
N ASP A 701 -7.87 15.83 32.77
CA ASP A 701 -7.52 17.18 32.31
C ASP A 701 -8.54 17.69 31.28
N ARG A 702 -9.47 18.52 31.75
CA ARG A 702 -10.53 19.14 30.95
C ARG A 702 -9.98 19.99 29.78
N GLU A 703 -8.84 20.66 29.94
CA GLU A 703 -8.30 21.54 28.89
C GLU A 703 -7.70 20.72 27.75
N LEU A 704 -6.89 19.70 28.09
CA LEU A 704 -6.36 18.76 27.10
C LEU A 704 -7.48 17.98 26.41
N LEU A 705 -8.50 17.55 27.16
CA LEU A 705 -9.64 16.79 26.62
C LEU A 705 -10.48 17.62 25.64
N VAL A 706 -10.77 18.89 25.97
CA VAL A 706 -11.42 19.84 25.03
C VAL A 706 -10.53 20.06 23.81
N ARG A 707 -9.22 20.27 23.98
CA ARG A 707 -8.28 20.50 22.87
C ARG A 707 -8.18 19.31 21.92
N ALA A 708 -8.25 18.08 22.43
CA ALA A 708 -8.27 16.88 21.60
C ALA A 708 -9.63 16.69 20.91
N VAL A 709 -10.73 16.60 21.66
CA VAL A 709 -12.04 16.26 21.05
C VAL A 709 -12.51 17.29 20.03
N THR A 710 -12.17 18.58 20.22
CA THR A 710 -12.49 19.64 19.25
C THR A 710 -11.68 19.56 17.95
N MET A 711 -10.71 18.66 17.78
CA MET A 711 -10.07 18.40 16.49
C MET A 711 -11.07 17.83 15.46
N TYR A 712 -12.03 17.02 15.90
CA TYR A 712 -13.09 16.46 15.03
C TYR A 712 -13.91 17.57 14.34
N GLY A 713 -14.25 18.64 15.07
CA GLY A 713 -14.96 19.81 14.54
C GLY A 713 -14.05 20.82 13.81
N GLY A 714 -12.84 20.43 13.43
CA GLY A 714 -11.92 21.27 12.64
C GLY A 714 -12.44 21.57 11.22
N VAL A 715 -11.77 22.50 10.54
CA VAL A 715 -12.10 22.84 9.14
C VAL A 715 -11.56 21.76 8.21
N THR A 716 -12.47 20.96 7.66
CA THR A 716 -12.22 19.85 6.74
C THR A 716 -13.34 19.83 5.68
N PHE A 717 -13.05 19.28 4.51
CA PHE A 717 -14.04 19.12 3.43
C PHE A 717 -14.85 17.82 3.59
N TRP A 718 -14.18 16.74 4.01
CA TRP A 718 -14.82 15.53 4.51
C TRP A 718 -14.49 15.34 6.00
N ASN A 719 -15.46 14.86 6.78
CA ASN A 719 -15.28 14.63 8.22
C ASN A 719 -14.20 13.55 8.48
N TRP A 720 -13.76 13.47 9.74
CA TRP A 720 -12.86 12.42 10.24
C TRP A 720 -13.51 11.02 10.22
N ARG A 721 -14.85 10.97 10.33
CA ARG A 721 -15.67 9.75 10.29
C ARG A 721 -15.87 9.25 8.85
N GLN A 722 -15.91 7.94 8.67
CA GLN A 722 -16.29 7.29 7.42
C GLN A 722 -17.80 7.49 7.12
N PHE A 723 -18.26 7.04 5.95
CA PHE A 723 -19.68 7.11 5.59
C PHE A 723 -20.55 6.30 6.56
N ASP A 724 -21.65 6.90 7.03
CA ASP A 724 -22.61 6.38 8.03
C ASP A 724 -22.05 6.16 9.45
N GLU A 725 -20.74 6.36 9.65
CA GLU A 725 -20.08 6.22 10.96
C GLU A 725 -20.43 7.39 11.90
N HIS A 726 -20.82 7.06 13.13
CA HIS A 726 -20.99 8.01 14.21
C HIS A 726 -20.65 7.34 15.56
N ASP A 727 -20.20 8.13 16.53
CA ASP A 727 -19.62 7.63 17.78
C ASP A 727 -20.40 8.16 18.99
N ALA A 728 -21.20 7.28 19.58
CA ALA A 728 -22.01 7.60 20.76
C ALA A 728 -21.17 7.93 22.00
N GLY A 729 -19.92 7.45 22.10
CA GLY A 729 -19.01 7.77 23.18
C GLY A 729 -18.47 9.20 23.05
N THR A 730 -17.98 9.56 21.86
CA THR A 730 -17.53 10.92 21.55
C THR A 730 -18.68 11.94 21.65
N ILE A 731 -19.90 11.58 21.22
CA ILE A 731 -21.11 12.41 21.40
C ILE A 731 -21.39 12.65 22.89
N ALA A 732 -21.43 11.59 23.72
CA ALA A 732 -21.70 11.74 25.15
C ALA A 732 -20.59 12.51 25.91
N LEU A 733 -19.33 12.36 25.50
CA LEU A 733 -18.20 13.16 25.97
C LEU A 733 -18.39 14.65 25.64
N LEU A 734 -18.79 14.98 24.41
CA LEU A 734 -19.05 16.35 23.98
C LEU A 734 -20.24 16.97 24.71
N GLU A 735 -21.34 16.23 24.90
CA GLU A 735 -22.49 16.66 25.70
C GLU A 735 -22.09 16.98 27.15
N ARG A 736 -21.30 16.09 27.78
CA ARG A 736 -20.75 16.28 29.14
C ARG A 736 -19.96 17.58 29.23
N LEU A 737 -18.97 17.76 28.36
CA LEU A 737 -18.12 18.97 28.34
C LEU A 737 -18.93 20.26 28.11
N VAL A 738 -19.92 20.26 27.21
CA VAL A 738 -20.79 21.44 26.98
C VAL A 738 -21.61 21.80 28.22
N SER A 739 -22.02 20.79 29.00
CA SER A 739 -22.78 20.97 30.24
C SER A 739 -21.93 21.46 31.43
N GLU A 740 -20.64 21.09 31.46
CA GLU A 740 -19.68 21.43 32.51
C GLU A 740 -18.97 22.78 32.30
N LEU A 741 -19.09 23.39 31.11
CA LEU A 741 -18.54 24.71 30.84
C LEU A 741 -19.29 25.84 31.59
N PRO A 742 -18.60 26.80 32.22
CA PRO A 742 -19.18 28.06 32.69
C PRO A 742 -19.94 28.82 31.57
N PRO A 743 -21.06 29.51 31.87
CA PRO A 743 -21.84 30.25 30.87
C PRO A 743 -21.06 31.28 30.04
N GLU A 744 -19.99 31.84 30.60
CA GLU A 744 -19.11 32.86 30.03
C GLU A 744 -18.02 32.31 29.07
N GLU A 745 -17.75 31.00 29.06
CA GLU A 745 -16.78 30.37 28.15
C GLU A 745 -17.35 30.24 26.71
N TRP A 746 -17.67 31.38 26.07
CA TRP A 746 -18.34 31.42 24.76
C TRP A 746 -17.53 30.77 23.63
N ARG A 747 -16.20 30.92 23.65
CA ARG A 747 -15.29 30.31 22.67
C ARG A 747 -15.34 28.79 22.72
N ALA A 748 -14.96 28.21 23.86
CA ALA A 748 -14.94 26.76 24.04
C ALA A 748 -16.32 26.13 23.81
N ARG A 749 -17.39 26.82 24.22
CA ARG A 749 -18.77 26.39 23.93
C ARG A 749 -19.11 26.41 22.44
N ALA A 750 -18.66 27.41 21.68
CA ALA A 750 -18.85 27.43 20.22
C ALA A 750 -18.05 26.30 19.52
N GLU A 751 -16.81 26.07 19.95
CA GLU A 751 -15.93 25.03 19.40
C GLU A 751 -16.48 23.62 19.69
N LEU A 752 -16.99 23.36 20.90
CA LEU A 752 -17.62 22.09 21.28
C LEU A 752 -18.99 21.89 20.61
N LEU A 753 -19.88 22.90 20.60
CA LEU A 753 -21.20 22.78 19.95
C LEU A 753 -21.07 22.55 18.44
N GLY A 754 -20.13 23.23 17.77
CA GLY A 754 -19.82 22.98 16.36
C GLY A 754 -19.25 21.57 16.12
N THR A 755 -18.47 21.04 17.06
CA THR A 755 -17.95 19.66 16.99
C THR A 755 -19.06 18.62 17.18
N LEU A 756 -19.90 18.80 18.20
CA LEU A 756 -21.04 17.92 18.50
C LEU A 756 -22.03 17.84 17.34
N ALA A 757 -22.31 18.98 16.70
CA ALA A 757 -23.15 19.05 15.51
C ALA A 757 -22.61 18.26 14.30
N VAL A 758 -21.28 18.16 14.16
CA VAL A 758 -20.62 17.35 13.13
C VAL A 758 -20.70 15.87 13.46
N GLU A 759 -20.38 15.46 14.69
CA GLU A 759 -20.44 14.04 15.08
C GLU A 759 -21.88 13.47 15.09
N ARG A 760 -22.89 14.32 15.34
CA ARG A 760 -24.31 13.94 15.18
C ARG A 760 -24.78 13.81 13.73
N TYR A 761 -23.98 14.15 12.72
CA TYR A 761 -24.47 14.30 11.35
C TYR A 761 -25.07 13.00 10.76
N TYR A 762 -24.46 11.83 10.95
CA TYR A 762 -25.04 10.56 10.47
C TYR A 762 -26.12 9.99 11.41
N GLY A 763 -26.07 10.25 12.71
CA GLY A 763 -26.95 9.66 13.72
C GLY A 763 -28.39 10.20 13.77
N ASP A 764 -29.25 9.49 14.51
CA ASP A 764 -30.70 9.80 14.67
C ASP A 764 -30.98 11.23 15.17
N GLU A 765 -30.08 11.79 15.98
CA GLU A 765 -30.25 13.13 16.57
C GLU A 765 -29.72 14.28 15.68
N ARG A 766 -29.46 14.06 14.38
CA ARG A 766 -29.02 15.08 13.41
C ARG A 766 -29.75 16.43 13.51
N LEU A 767 -31.06 16.43 13.76
CA LEU A 767 -31.85 17.67 13.92
C LEU A 767 -31.53 18.48 15.19
N ARG A 768 -30.97 17.85 16.24
CA ARG A 768 -30.35 18.60 17.36
C ARG A 768 -29.02 19.21 16.93
N GLY A 769 -28.22 18.47 16.18
CA GLY A 769 -26.96 18.95 15.60
C GLY A 769 -27.11 20.25 14.80
N VAL A 770 -28.18 20.38 14.00
CA VAL A 770 -28.52 21.64 13.31
C VAL A 770 -28.64 22.82 14.29
N GLY A 771 -29.40 22.66 15.38
CA GLY A 771 -29.58 23.71 16.39
C GLY A 771 -28.32 23.99 17.23
N GLU A 772 -27.51 22.97 17.49
CA GLU A 772 -26.20 23.10 18.14
C GLU A 772 -25.23 23.92 17.27
N ALA A 773 -25.18 23.65 15.96
CA ALA A 773 -24.38 24.43 15.01
C ALA A 773 -24.89 25.87 14.82
N GLU A 774 -26.21 26.08 14.73
CA GLU A 774 -26.81 27.43 14.69
C GLU A 774 -26.42 28.23 15.95
N ARG A 775 -26.41 27.58 17.12
CA ARG A 775 -25.97 28.21 18.38
C ARG A 775 -24.46 28.45 18.43
N ALA A 776 -23.65 27.56 17.87
CA ALA A 776 -22.20 27.73 17.73
C ALA A 776 -21.86 28.94 16.84
N ALA A 777 -22.52 29.07 15.68
CA ALA A 777 -22.38 30.20 14.78
C ALA A 777 -22.72 31.53 15.47
N GLU A 778 -23.81 31.58 16.23
CA GLU A 778 -24.19 32.78 16.98
C GLU A 778 -23.18 33.14 18.08
N LEU A 779 -22.66 32.17 18.84
CA LEU A 779 -21.61 32.43 19.82
C LEU A 779 -20.31 32.93 19.17
N ALA A 780 -19.93 32.39 18.01
CA ALA A 780 -18.74 32.87 17.29
C ALA A 780 -18.90 34.29 16.75
N ARG A 781 -20.09 34.70 16.32
CA ARG A 781 -20.39 36.10 15.96
C ARG A 781 -20.22 37.03 17.16
N GLN A 782 -20.59 36.59 18.36
CA GLN A 782 -20.43 37.36 19.60
C GLN A 782 -18.97 37.43 20.09
N VAL A 783 -18.17 36.39 19.84
CA VAL A 783 -16.71 36.38 20.12
C VAL A 783 -15.93 37.24 19.10
N GLY A 784 -16.37 37.29 17.85
CA GLY A 784 -15.80 38.16 16.80
C GLY A 784 -14.48 37.68 16.17
N ASP A 785 -13.97 36.51 16.54
CA ASP A 785 -12.76 35.90 15.96
C ASP A 785 -13.08 35.29 14.56
N PRO A 786 -12.43 35.76 13.47
CA PRO A 786 -12.63 35.22 12.11
C PRO A 786 -12.27 33.74 11.97
N VAL A 787 -11.28 33.24 12.73
CA VAL A 787 -10.84 31.84 12.68
C VAL A 787 -11.91 30.93 13.29
N LEU A 788 -12.41 31.31 14.47
CA LEU A 788 -13.53 30.62 15.12
C LEU A 788 -14.79 30.67 14.26
N ARG A 789 -15.12 31.84 13.71
CA ARG A 789 -16.33 32.05 12.90
C ARG A 789 -16.29 31.24 11.61
N GLY A 790 -15.19 31.28 10.87
CA GLY A 790 -15.01 30.43 9.68
C GLY A 790 -15.08 28.93 10.00
N ARG A 791 -14.57 28.50 11.17
CA ARG A 791 -14.68 27.11 11.65
C ARG A 791 -16.13 26.71 11.90
N VAL A 792 -16.88 27.44 12.74
CA VAL A 792 -18.25 27.03 13.08
C VAL A 792 -19.23 27.17 11.92
N LEU A 793 -18.93 28.04 10.93
CA LEU A 793 -19.69 28.09 9.68
C LEU A 793 -19.43 26.85 8.79
N ASN A 794 -18.23 26.26 8.84
CA ASN A 794 -17.96 24.94 8.25
C ASN A 794 -18.78 23.84 8.95
N ASN A 795 -18.82 23.86 10.30
CA ASN A 795 -19.64 22.93 11.07
C ASN A 795 -21.14 23.09 10.77
N LEU A 796 -21.62 24.33 10.61
CA LEU A 796 -23.01 24.65 10.24
C LEU A 796 -23.37 24.17 8.83
N PHE A 797 -22.44 24.26 7.87
CA PHE A 797 -22.61 23.65 6.55
C PHE A 797 -22.79 22.13 6.65
N ILE A 798 -21.88 21.44 7.34
CA ILE A 798 -21.88 19.97 7.48
C ILE A 798 -23.16 19.51 8.19
N ALA A 799 -23.53 20.12 9.31
CA ALA A 799 -24.76 19.78 10.05
C ALA A 799 -26.04 19.96 9.21
N ASN A 800 -26.00 20.80 8.17
CA ASN A 800 -27.09 21.04 7.22
C ASN A 800 -26.88 20.37 5.86
N TRP A 801 -25.92 19.44 5.69
CA TRP A 801 -25.60 18.81 4.40
C TRP A 801 -26.58 17.70 3.99
N PHE A 802 -27.87 18.06 3.91
CA PHE A 802 -28.95 17.20 3.43
C PHE A 802 -29.99 18.04 2.66
N PRO A 803 -30.90 17.40 1.90
CA PRO A 803 -31.77 18.10 0.95
C PRO A 803 -32.68 19.15 1.59
N GLY A 804 -32.88 20.26 0.89
CA GLY A 804 -33.76 21.36 1.33
C GLY A 804 -33.15 22.32 2.36
N ARG A 805 -31.82 22.35 2.49
CA ARG A 805 -31.08 23.22 3.44
C ARG A 805 -30.14 24.22 2.75
N ASP A 806 -30.16 24.26 1.43
CA ASP A 806 -29.18 24.88 0.54
C ASP A 806 -29.02 26.38 0.79
N ALA A 807 -30.11 27.09 1.11
CA ALA A 807 -30.08 28.50 1.48
C ALA A 807 -29.31 28.78 2.78
N ILE A 808 -29.41 27.91 3.79
CA ILE A 808 -28.64 28.02 5.05
C ILE A 808 -27.18 27.69 4.79
N ARG A 809 -26.92 26.63 4.00
CA ARG A 809 -25.57 26.22 3.60
C ARG A 809 -24.86 27.35 2.83
N LEU A 810 -25.47 27.89 1.78
CA LEU A 810 -24.90 28.97 0.98
C LEU A 810 -24.65 30.24 1.81
N ALA A 811 -25.62 30.66 2.64
CA ALA A 811 -25.45 31.80 3.53
C ALA A 811 -24.29 31.63 4.52
N ALA A 812 -24.06 30.42 5.05
CA ALA A 812 -22.93 30.14 5.94
C ALA A 812 -21.58 30.20 5.21
N LEU A 813 -21.52 29.71 3.96
CA LEU A 813 -20.33 29.79 3.12
C LEU A 813 -20.02 31.23 2.70
N ASP A 814 -21.03 32.02 2.33
CA ASP A 814 -20.87 33.42 1.97
C ASP A 814 -20.51 34.30 3.18
N GLU A 815 -21.08 34.03 4.36
CA GLU A 815 -20.66 34.67 5.63
C GLU A 815 -19.19 34.36 5.96
N SER A 816 -18.75 33.12 5.72
CA SER A 816 -17.35 32.71 5.91
C SER A 816 -16.43 33.39 4.90
N LEU A 817 -16.78 33.37 3.61
CA LEU A 817 -15.96 33.92 2.53
C LEU A 817 -15.92 35.46 2.52
N ALA A 818 -16.89 36.15 3.12
CA ALA A 818 -16.80 37.58 3.40
C ALA A 818 -15.65 37.94 4.37
N LEU A 819 -15.16 36.99 5.16
CA LEU A 819 -14.00 37.16 6.05
C LEU A 819 -12.66 36.92 5.32
N ALA A 820 -12.66 36.52 4.04
CA ALA A 820 -11.44 36.36 3.26
C ALA A 820 -10.67 37.69 3.19
N GLY A 821 -9.35 37.63 3.41
CA GLY A 821 -8.50 38.83 3.59
C GLY A 821 -8.66 39.56 4.92
N HIS A 822 -9.65 39.20 5.75
CA HIS A 822 -9.97 39.82 7.04
C HIS A 822 -9.72 38.87 8.22
N GLY A 823 -8.65 38.07 8.14
CA GLY A 823 -8.24 37.12 9.19
C GLY A 823 -8.73 35.68 9.02
N LEU A 824 -9.56 35.39 8.01
CA LEU A 824 -9.92 34.01 7.66
C LEU A 824 -8.67 33.22 7.20
N PRO A 825 -8.42 32.00 7.70
CA PRO A 825 -7.32 31.16 7.23
C PRO A 825 -7.47 30.77 5.75
N PRO A 826 -6.38 30.69 4.95
CA PRO A 826 -6.45 30.24 3.56
C PRO A 826 -7.02 28.83 3.37
N LEU A 827 -6.82 27.94 4.34
CA LEU A 827 -7.46 26.62 4.41
C LEU A 827 -9.00 26.74 4.43
N THR A 828 -9.52 27.66 5.25
CA THR A 828 -10.96 27.88 5.39
C THR A 828 -11.57 28.59 4.18
N GLU A 829 -10.82 29.49 3.51
CA GLU A 829 -11.28 30.01 2.22
C GLU A 829 -11.39 28.89 1.17
N ALA A 830 -10.41 27.99 1.10
CA ALA A 830 -10.45 26.87 0.16
C ALA A 830 -11.62 25.93 0.44
N VAL A 831 -11.73 25.36 1.66
CA VAL A 831 -12.81 24.42 2.00
C VAL A 831 -14.19 25.03 1.78
N ALA A 832 -14.40 26.30 2.16
CA ALA A 832 -15.68 26.97 1.93
C ALA A 832 -16.02 27.14 0.44
N ARG A 833 -15.03 27.42 -0.44
CA ARG A 833 -15.25 27.45 -1.89
C ARG A 833 -15.50 26.06 -2.48
N MET A 834 -14.82 25.02 -2.02
CA MET A 834 -15.04 23.64 -2.47
C MET A 834 -16.45 23.16 -2.16
N HIS A 835 -17.01 23.55 -1.01
CA HIS A 835 -18.42 23.31 -0.69
C HIS A 835 -19.38 24.16 -1.54
N ARG A 836 -19.00 25.41 -1.88
CA ARG A 836 -19.85 26.33 -2.66
C ARG A 836 -19.95 25.94 -4.13
N VAL A 837 -18.93 25.29 -4.69
CA VAL A 837 -18.90 24.74 -6.06
C VAL A 837 -20.14 23.89 -6.38
N SER A 838 -20.47 22.90 -5.54
CA SER A 838 -21.64 22.01 -5.72
C SER A 838 -22.97 22.79 -5.70
N LEU A 839 -23.14 23.69 -4.72
CA LEU A 839 -24.36 24.51 -4.62
C LEU A 839 -24.53 25.47 -5.80
N ARG A 840 -23.43 26.00 -6.34
CA ARG A 840 -23.43 26.89 -7.51
C ARG A 840 -23.78 26.15 -8.80
N LEU A 841 -23.24 24.94 -9.00
CA LEU A 841 -23.67 24.06 -10.09
C LEU A 841 -25.16 23.76 -10.00
N ARG A 842 -25.62 23.27 -8.85
CA ARG A 842 -27.03 22.92 -8.59
C ARG A 842 -28.00 24.05 -8.92
N HIS A 843 -27.65 25.30 -8.59
CA HIS A 843 -28.45 26.49 -8.86
C HIS A 843 -28.10 27.23 -10.18
N ALA A 844 -27.29 26.62 -11.06
CA ALA A 844 -26.84 27.18 -12.34
C ALA A 844 -26.15 28.57 -12.25
N ASP A 845 -25.49 28.87 -11.13
CA ASP A 845 -24.51 29.97 -11.00
C ASP A 845 -23.16 29.54 -11.62
N ILE A 846 -23.18 29.33 -12.94
CA ILE A 846 -22.00 28.86 -13.70
C ILE A 846 -20.84 29.86 -13.59
N ALA A 847 -21.12 31.16 -13.61
CA ALA A 847 -20.11 32.21 -13.48
C ALA A 847 -19.44 32.20 -12.09
N GLY A 848 -20.21 32.02 -11.03
CA GLY A 848 -19.69 31.87 -9.67
C GLY A 848 -18.95 30.56 -9.43
N TYR A 849 -19.42 29.46 -10.03
CA TYR A 849 -18.76 28.16 -10.03
C TYR A 849 -17.34 28.24 -10.64
N GLU A 850 -17.21 28.91 -11.78
CA GLU A 850 -15.91 29.12 -12.44
C GLU A 850 -14.97 30.01 -11.60
N ASP A 851 -15.44 31.08 -10.94
CA ASP A 851 -14.62 31.88 -10.00
C ASP A 851 -14.09 31.03 -8.83
N ASP A 852 -14.94 30.19 -8.25
CA ASP A 852 -14.54 29.32 -7.14
C ASP A 852 -13.49 28.31 -7.57
N LEU A 853 -13.66 27.60 -8.69
CA LEU A 853 -12.65 26.65 -9.19
C LEU A 853 -11.34 27.34 -9.58
N ASP A 854 -11.39 28.46 -10.29
CA ASP A 854 -10.18 29.17 -10.68
C ASP A 854 -9.46 29.78 -9.46
N ARG A 855 -10.19 30.18 -8.42
CA ARG A 855 -9.59 30.59 -7.14
C ARG A 855 -8.99 29.40 -6.40
N LEU A 856 -9.64 28.24 -6.38
CA LEU A 856 -9.13 27.01 -5.77
C LEU A 856 -7.84 26.54 -6.43
N ALA A 857 -7.76 26.55 -7.77
CA ALA A 857 -6.54 26.26 -8.53
C ALA A 857 -5.36 27.20 -8.20
N ARG A 858 -5.62 28.36 -7.59
CA ARG A 858 -4.60 29.30 -7.10
C ARG A 858 -4.30 29.16 -5.61
N LEU A 859 -5.20 28.56 -4.82
CA LEU A 859 -5.08 28.37 -3.37
C LEU A 859 -4.53 26.99 -3.00
N VAL A 860 -5.17 25.92 -3.46
CA VAL A 860 -4.92 24.53 -3.02
C VAL A 860 -3.44 24.10 -3.17
N PRO A 861 -2.74 24.38 -4.30
CA PRO A 861 -1.32 24.02 -4.44
C PRO A 861 -0.36 24.73 -3.46
N ARG A 862 -0.84 25.72 -2.69
CA ARG A 862 -0.11 26.43 -1.63
C ARG A 862 -0.45 25.93 -0.22
N LEU A 863 -1.50 25.13 -0.07
CA LEU A 863 -1.92 24.55 1.20
C LEU A 863 -1.18 23.24 1.53
N LEU A 864 -0.57 22.61 0.53
CA LEU A 864 0.21 21.37 0.65
C LEU A 864 -0.57 20.28 1.41
N ARG A 865 -1.79 20.00 0.94
CA ARG A 865 -2.69 18.97 1.49
C ARG A 865 -3.20 18.07 0.38
N GLU A 866 -2.82 16.79 0.44
CA GLU A 866 -3.16 15.79 -0.59
C GLU A 866 -4.67 15.58 -0.71
N GLU A 867 -5.41 15.70 0.40
CA GLU A 867 -6.87 15.72 0.43
C GLU A 867 -7.45 16.79 -0.50
N LEU A 868 -7.04 18.05 -0.34
CA LEU A 868 -7.65 19.17 -1.05
C LEU A 868 -7.23 19.18 -2.52
N ASP A 869 -6.02 18.70 -2.83
CA ASP A 869 -5.55 18.54 -4.19
C ASP A 869 -6.34 17.43 -4.93
N SER A 870 -6.54 16.28 -4.27
CA SER A 870 -7.40 15.20 -4.78
C SER A 870 -8.85 15.67 -5.02
N GLN A 871 -9.45 16.38 -4.07
CA GLN A 871 -10.82 16.89 -4.19
C GLN A 871 -10.94 18.05 -5.21
N LEU A 872 -9.86 18.79 -5.49
CA LEU A 872 -9.85 19.77 -6.57
C LEU A 872 -9.76 19.08 -7.95
N ALA A 873 -8.93 18.04 -8.09
CA ALA A 873 -8.81 17.29 -9.34
C ALA A 873 -10.15 16.66 -9.77
N THR A 874 -10.96 16.20 -8.81
CA THR A 874 -12.31 15.68 -9.11
C THR A 874 -13.28 16.78 -9.55
N GLN A 875 -13.31 17.93 -8.88
CA GLN A 875 -14.15 19.07 -9.32
C GLN A 875 -13.71 19.65 -10.68
N VAL A 876 -12.42 19.62 -10.99
CA VAL A 876 -11.89 20.00 -12.32
C VAL A 876 -12.24 18.96 -13.39
N THR A 877 -12.31 17.67 -13.04
CA THR A 877 -12.87 16.62 -13.91
C THR A 877 -14.34 16.92 -14.23
N GLY A 878 -15.15 17.27 -13.22
CA GLY A 878 -16.54 17.68 -13.40
C GLY A 878 -16.71 18.90 -14.32
N ARG A 879 -15.79 19.86 -14.28
CA ARG A 879 -15.76 21.00 -15.23
C ARG A 879 -15.57 20.54 -16.67
N ALA A 880 -14.69 19.59 -16.93
CA ALA A 880 -14.49 19.04 -18.27
C ALA A 880 -15.71 18.25 -18.77
N ILE A 881 -16.41 17.53 -17.88
CA ILE A 881 -17.68 16.85 -18.20
C ILE A 881 -18.77 17.87 -18.55
N LEU A 882 -18.95 18.92 -17.73
CA LEU A 882 -19.92 19.99 -17.94
C LEU A 882 -19.76 20.68 -19.31
N ARG A 883 -18.51 20.87 -19.76
CA ARG A 883 -18.18 21.49 -21.05
C ARG A 883 -18.20 20.51 -22.24
N GLY A 884 -18.44 19.23 -22.02
CA GLY A 884 -18.40 18.20 -23.07
C GLY A 884 -16.98 17.91 -23.61
N GLU A 885 -15.95 18.14 -22.80
CA GLU A 885 -14.53 17.95 -23.13
C GLU A 885 -14.09 16.50 -22.83
N PHE A 886 -14.90 15.51 -23.23
CA PHE A 886 -14.88 14.14 -22.67
C PHE A 886 -13.53 13.40 -22.72
N ARG A 887 -12.70 13.59 -23.76
CA ARG A 887 -11.33 13.04 -23.79
C ARG A 887 -10.47 13.59 -22.64
N LEU A 888 -10.51 14.91 -22.41
CA LEU A 888 -9.80 15.54 -21.31
C LEU A 888 -10.39 15.12 -19.96
N ALA A 889 -11.73 14.98 -19.87
CA ALA A 889 -12.38 14.47 -18.67
C ALA A 889 -11.97 13.02 -18.34
N ARG A 890 -11.79 12.14 -19.33
CA ARG A 890 -11.27 10.77 -19.14
C ARG A 890 -9.79 10.79 -18.66
N GLU A 891 -8.98 11.69 -19.18
CA GLU A 891 -7.58 11.89 -18.75
C GLU A 891 -7.49 12.45 -17.32
N LEU A 892 -8.31 13.45 -16.97
CA LEU A 892 -8.41 14.03 -15.63
C LEU A 892 -9.01 13.07 -14.60
N ALA A 893 -9.99 12.24 -14.98
CA ALA A 893 -10.59 11.26 -14.08
C ALA A 893 -9.59 10.20 -13.61
N ALA A 894 -8.64 9.82 -14.48
CA ALA A 894 -7.56 8.89 -14.13
C ALA A 894 -6.56 9.55 -13.16
N ASP A 895 -6.07 10.76 -13.47
CA ASP A 895 -5.19 11.54 -12.59
C ASP A 895 -5.83 11.84 -11.22
N ALA A 896 -7.12 12.17 -11.20
CA ALA A 896 -7.87 12.39 -9.96
C ALA A 896 -8.01 11.10 -9.12
N ALA A 897 -8.18 9.94 -9.76
CA ALA A 897 -8.19 8.65 -9.05
C ALA A 897 -6.79 8.29 -8.51
N ASP A 898 -5.73 8.50 -9.28
CA ASP A 898 -4.33 8.29 -8.88
C ASP A 898 -3.88 9.25 -7.75
N ARG A 899 -4.51 10.43 -7.60
CA ARG A 899 -4.36 11.31 -6.42
C ARG A 899 -5.12 10.75 -5.22
N PHE A 900 -6.41 10.48 -5.38
CA PHE A 900 -7.28 10.03 -4.29
C PHE A 900 -6.78 8.72 -3.66
N ALA A 901 -6.27 7.79 -4.47
CA ALA A 901 -5.70 6.50 -4.04
C ALA A 901 -4.41 6.62 -3.18
N ARG A 902 -3.79 7.80 -3.08
CA ARG A 902 -2.68 8.07 -2.14
C ARG A 902 -3.16 8.48 -0.75
N THR A 903 -4.46 8.73 -0.60
CA THR A 903 -5.09 9.12 0.67
C THR A 903 -5.92 7.98 1.24
N THR A 904 -6.18 7.99 2.55
CA THR A 904 -7.16 7.08 3.19
C THR A 904 -8.53 7.75 3.34
N LEU A 905 -8.88 8.69 2.46
CA LEU A 905 -10.19 9.33 2.46
C LEU A 905 -11.28 8.33 2.05
N TRP A 906 -12.47 8.46 2.64
CA TRP A 906 -13.62 7.69 2.19
C TRP A 906 -13.92 7.94 0.71
N GLY A 907 -14.35 6.89 0.00
CA GLY A 907 -15.01 7.04 -1.30
C GLY A 907 -14.08 7.16 -2.50
N ALA A 908 -12.79 6.84 -2.40
CA ALA A 908 -11.87 6.82 -3.56
C ALA A 908 -12.43 5.99 -4.74
N GLU A 909 -12.88 4.77 -4.46
CA GLU A 909 -13.51 3.87 -5.43
C GLU A 909 -14.89 4.35 -5.88
N TRP A 910 -15.67 4.96 -4.97
CA TRP A 910 -16.96 5.59 -5.29
C TRP A 910 -16.78 6.71 -6.32
N VAL A 911 -15.84 7.64 -6.09
CA VAL A 911 -15.50 8.72 -7.02
C VAL A 911 -15.02 8.18 -8.36
N ARG A 912 -14.12 7.20 -8.37
CA ARG A 912 -13.59 6.58 -9.60
C ARG A 912 -14.71 5.98 -10.45
N LEU A 913 -15.60 5.19 -9.84
CA LEU A 913 -16.72 4.56 -10.53
C LEU A 913 -17.82 5.55 -10.93
N ILE A 914 -18.06 6.59 -10.14
CA ILE A 914 -19.04 7.65 -10.47
C ILE A 914 -18.55 8.54 -11.62
N HIS A 915 -17.26 8.88 -11.70
CA HIS A 915 -16.69 9.52 -12.89
C HIS A 915 -16.81 8.62 -14.12
N ALA A 916 -16.41 7.34 -14.02
CA ALA A 916 -16.49 6.40 -15.13
C ALA A 916 -17.93 6.25 -15.65
N TYR A 917 -18.90 6.04 -14.75
CA TYR A 917 -20.32 5.94 -15.09
C TYR A 917 -20.86 7.25 -15.68
N SER A 918 -20.47 8.41 -15.15
CA SER A 918 -20.86 9.72 -15.69
C SER A 918 -20.30 9.95 -17.09
N LEU A 919 -19.07 9.47 -17.37
CA LEU A 919 -18.43 9.57 -18.68
C LEU A 919 -19.08 8.64 -19.71
N GLU A 920 -19.32 7.37 -19.36
CA GLU A 920 -20.02 6.43 -20.24
C GLU A 920 -21.47 6.84 -20.52
N ARG A 921 -22.17 7.44 -19.53
CA ARG A 921 -23.51 8.03 -19.72
C ARG A 921 -23.53 9.18 -20.75
N MET A 922 -22.41 9.88 -20.93
CA MET A 922 -22.30 11.08 -21.77
C MET A 922 -21.70 10.78 -23.16
N ASP A 923 -20.74 9.86 -23.22
CA ASP A 923 -19.83 9.63 -24.36
C ASP A 923 -19.41 8.15 -24.41
N GLY A 924 -20.38 7.23 -24.34
CA GLY A 924 -20.14 5.79 -24.28
C GLY A 924 -21.39 4.93 -24.04
N ASP A 925 -21.21 3.82 -23.29
CA ASP A 925 -22.28 2.90 -22.88
C ASP A 925 -22.28 2.70 -21.35
N PRO A 926 -23.21 3.33 -20.59
CA PRO A 926 -23.25 3.20 -19.14
C PRO A 926 -23.61 1.77 -18.67
N GLY A 927 -24.17 0.93 -19.54
CA GLY A 927 -24.45 -0.48 -19.26
C GLY A 927 -23.18 -1.33 -19.18
N ALA A 928 -22.09 -0.94 -19.86
CA ALA A 928 -20.82 -1.66 -19.82
C ALA A 928 -20.14 -1.67 -18.44
N LEU A 929 -20.55 -0.77 -17.54
CA LEU A 929 -20.05 -0.68 -16.16
C LEU A 929 -20.94 -1.42 -15.14
N ALA A 930 -22.00 -2.10 -15.58
CA ALA A 930 -22.95 -2.73 -14.67
C ALA A 930 -22.31 -3.77 -13.75
N ASP A 931 -21.45 -4.67 -14.25
CA ASP A 931 -20.81 -5.70 -13.42
C ASP A 931 -19.82 -5.11 -12.39
N PRO A 932 -18.85 -4.23 -12.77
CA PRO A 932 -17.99 -3.54 -11.80
C PRO A 932 -18.77 -2.74 -10.74
N LEU A 933 -19.86 -2.08 -11.12
CA LEU A 933 -20.71 -1.35 -10.17
C LEU A 933 -21.44 -2.29 -9.21
N VAL A 934 -21.93 -3.44 -9.68
CA VAL A 934 -22.60 -4.46 -8.85
C VAL A 934 -21.64 -5.14 -7.89
N GLU A 935 -20.42 -5.42 -8.32
CA GLU A 935 -19.35 -5.97 -7.50
C GLU A 935 -18.95 -4.98 -6.38
N ALA A 936 -18.61 -3.73 -6.75
CA ALA A 936 -18.24 -2.71 -5.78
C ALA A 936 -19.37 -2.39 -4.78
N ALA A 937 -20.62 -2.29 -5.25
CA ALA A 937 -21.80 -1.97 -4.42
C ALA A 937 -22.25 -3.12 -3.48
N ALA A 938 -21.65 -4.31 -3.59
CA ALA A 938 -21.87 -5.41 -2.65
C ALA A 938 -21.27 -5.11 -1.27
N ALA A 939 -20.19 -4.33 -1.20
CA ALA A 939 -19.54 -3.93 0.05
C ALA A 939 -20.43 -2.96 0.87
N PRO A 940 -20.49 -3.08 2.21
CA PRO A 940 -21.23 -2.15 3.08
C PRO A 940 -20.85 -0.67 2.90
N GLU A 941 -19.55 -0.38 2.88
CA GLU A 941 -18.92 0.94 2.73
C GLU A 941 -19.21 1.62 1.38
N HIS A 942 -19.66 0.84 0.39
CA HIS A 942 -20.07 1.29 -0.94
C HIS A 942 -21.59 1.28 -1.13
N THR A 943 -22.37 1.33 -0.04
CA THR A 943 -23.83 1.48 -0.09
C THR A 943 -24.30 2.58 -1.07
N PRO A 944 -23.65 3.77 -1.15
CA PRO A 944 -23.97 4.82 -2.13
C PRO A 944 -23.72 4.48 -3.63
N LEU A 945 -23.17 3.30 -3.98
CA LEU A 945 -23.12 2.82 -5.38
C LEU A 945 -24.36 2.01 -5.78
N ARG A 946 -25.19 1.57 -4.84
CA ARG A 946 -26.26 0.58 -5.12
C ARG A 946 -27.33 1.07 -6.09
N TRP A 947 -27.67 2.36 -6.04
CA TRP A 947 -28.54 3.01 -7.02
C TRP A 947 -27.88 3.10 -8.40
N THR A 948 -26.59 3.45 -8.47
CA THR A 948 -25.80 3.47 -9.72
C THR A 948 -25.75 2.07 -10.36
N ALA A 949 -25.50 1.03 -9.56
CA ALA A 949 -25.41 -0.36 -10.00
C ALA A 949 -26.74 -0.90 -10.54
N VAL A 950 -27.87 -0.61 -9.86
CA VAL A 950 -29.21 -0.97 -10.34
C VAL A 950 -29.56 -0.22 -11.63
N LEU A 951 -29.23 1.06 -11.72
CA LEU A 951 -29.49 1.87 -12.92
C LEU A 951 -28.66 1.38 -14.12
N ALA A 952 -27.37 1.07 -13.91
CA ALA A 952 -26.50 0.50 -14.93
C ALA A 952 -26.99 -0.88 -15.41
N LEU A 953 -27.44 -1.77 -14.51
CA LEU A 953 -28.09 -3.04 -14.91
C LEU A 953 -29.36 -2.83 -15.73
N ALA A 954 -30.19 -1.84 -15.36
CA ALA A 954 -31.40 -1.53 -16.12
C ALA A 954 -31.09 -0.99 -17.53
N GLN A 955 -30.07 -0.14 -17.65
CA GLN A 955 -29.56 0.39 -18.92
C GLN A 955 -28.88 -0.69 -19.77
N ALA A 956 -28.15 -1.63 -19.16
CA ALA A 956 -27.55 -2.80 -19.81
C ALA A 956 -28.57 -3.86 -20.29
N GLY A 957 -29.88 -3.59 -20.22
CA GLY A 957 -30.91 -4.54 -20.62
C GLY A 957 -31.06 -5.75 -19.70
N ARG A 958 -30.63 -5.66 -18.43
CA ARG A 958 -30.70 -6.73 -17.40
C ARG A 958 -31.76 -6.40 -16.31
N PRO A 959 -33.04 -6.14 -16.67
CA PRO A 959 -34.02 -5.59 -15.73
C PRO A 959 -34.41 -6.54 -14.59
N ASP A 960 -34.33 -7.86 -14.80
CA ASP A 960 -34.69 -8.84 -13.77
C ASP A 960 -33.60 -9.00 -12.72
N GLU A 961 -32.32 -8.91 -13.11
CA GLU A 961 -31.22 -8.80 -12.16
C GLU A 961 -31.25 -7.44 -11.43
N ALA A 962 -31.54 -6.36 -12.13
CA ALA A 962 -31.75 -5.05 -11.49
C ALA A 962 -32.85 -5.12 -10.40
N ARG A 963 -33.97 -5.79 -10.69
CA ARG A 963 -35.05 -6.06 -9.72
C ARG A 963 -34.64 -7.03 -8.59
N GLU A 964 -33.74 -7.98 -8.83
CA GLU A 964 -33.18 -8.84 -7.80
C GLU A 964 -32.30 -8.02 -6.84
N ARG A 965 -31.37 -7.22 -7.37
CA ARG A 965 -30.51 -6.31 -6.60
C ARG A 965 -31.34 -5.29 -5.81
N GLN A 966 -32.39 -4.71 -6.41
CA GLN A 966 -33.34 -3.86 -5.67
C GLN A 966 -34.00 -4.57 -4.48
N SER A 967 -34.35 -5.86 -4.60
CA SER A 967 -34.86 -6.64 -3.45
C SER A 967 -33.77 -6.85 -2.40
N ARG A 968 -32.59 -7.35 -2.83
CA ARG A 968 -31.48 -7.74 -1.95
C ARG A 968 -30.92 -6.55 -1.15
N TRP A 969 -30.93 -5.36 -1.74
CA TRP A 969 -30.48 -4.12 -1.11
C TRP A 969 -31.63 -3.27 -0.53
N ASN A 970 -32.87 -3.75 -0.55
CA ASN A 970 -34.08 -3.06 -0.06
C ASN A 970 -34.39 -1.70 -0.72
N ILE A 971 -33.82 -1.41 -1.90
CA ILE A 971 -34.02 -0.15 -2.65
C ILE A 971 -35.18 -0.24 -3.68
N ARG A 972 -36.28 -0.89 -3.30
CA ARG A 972 -37.57 -0.86 -4.03
C ARG A 972 -38.48 0.32 -3.65
N ARG A 973 -38.07 1.13 -2.67
CA ARG A 973 -38.71 2.36 -2.20
C ARG A 973 -37.63 3.43 -2.03
N LEU A 974 -38.01 4.70 -1.97
CA LEU A 974 -37.04 5.76 -1.66
C LEU A 974 -36.56 5.67 -0.21
N PRO A 975 -35.29 6.01 0.08
CA PRO A 975 -34.81 6.10 1.46
C PRO A 975 -35.54 7.22 2.22
N GLY A 976 -35.81 6.94 3.50
CA GLY A 976 -36.36 7.90 4.47
C GLY A 976 -35.27 8.66 5.25
N VAL A 977 -34.09 8.06 5.42
CA VAL A 977 -32.89 8.74 5.91
C VAL A 977 -32.35 9.63 4.79
N THR A 978 -31.74 10.76 5.15
CA THR A 978 -31.18 11.73 4.21
C THR A 978 -29.79 12.21 4.61
N HIS A 979 -28.96 12.45 3.60
CA HIS A 979 -27.56 12.85 3.68
C HIS A 979 -27.17 13.59 2.38
N TRP A 980 -25.92 14.02 2.30
CA TRP A 980 -25.31 14.75 1.18
C TRP A 980 -25.57 14.17 -0.23
N GLY A 981 -25.78 12.86 -0.35
CA GLY A 981 -25.94 12.16 -1.63
C GLY A 981 -27.39 11.91 -2.04
N SER A 982 -28.37 12.13 -1.17
CA SER A 982 -29.73 11.61 -1.38
C SER A 982 -30.45 12.20 -2.59
N GLU A 983 -30.12 13.41 -3.05
CA GLU A 983 -30.71 14.00 -4.27
C GLU A 983 -30.27 13.26 -5.54
N LEU A 984 -29.00 12.82 -5.60
CA LEU A 984 -28.49 11.97 -6.68
C LEU A 984 -29.16 10.59 -6.64
N GLU A 985 -29.29 10.00 -5.46
CA GLU A 985 -30.00 8.73 -5.28
C GLU A 985 -31.47 8.81 -5.74
N TRP A 986 -32.16 9.92 -5.48
CA TRP A 986 -33.54 10.12 -5.93
C TRP A 986 -33.64 10.30 -7.45
N ALA A 987 -32.66 10.97 -8.08
CA ALA A 987 -32.57 11.05 -9.54
C ALA A 987 -32.31 9.68 -10.18
N GLN A 988 -31.38 8.90 -9.62
CA GLN A 988 -31.13 7.52 -10.03
C GLN A 988 -32.36 6.62 -9.85
N ALA A 989 -33.08 6.78 -8.72
CA ALA A 989 -34.31 6.07 -8.44
C ALA A 989 -35.45 6.44 -9.41
N ALA A 990 -35.51 7.68 -9.92
CA ALA A 990 -36.47 8.08 -10.94
C ALA A 990 -36.22 7.42 -12.29
N GLU A 991 -34.97 7.40 -12.77
CA GLU A 991 -34.64 6.68 -14.01
C GLU A 991 -34.83 5.17 -13.86
N THR A 992 -34.51 4.63 -12.68
CA THR A 992 -34.79 3.23 -12.35
C THR A 992 -36.29 2.93 -12.32
N ALA A 993 -37.11 3.84 -11.79
CA ALA A 993 -38.57 3.72 -11.79
C ALA A 993 -39.15 3.75 -13.23
N LEU A 994 -38.63 4.62 -14.10
CA LEU A 994 -39.00 4.70 -15.51
C LEU A 994 -38.65 3.43 -16.29
N LEU A 995 -37.51 2.78 -15.99
CA LEU A 995 -37.05 1.56 -16.67
C LEU A 995 -37.66 0.26 -16.11
N LEU A 996 -37.86 0.17 -14.79
CA LEU A 996 -38.21 -1.08 -14.11
C LEU A 996 -39.65 -1.14 -13.56
N GLY A 997 -40.28 0.01 -13.34
CA GLY A 997 -41.55 0.15 -12.60
C GLY A 997 -41.39 0.18 -11.07
N SER A 998 -40.16 0.26 -10.55
CA SER A 998 -39.86 0.33 -9.11
C SER A 998 -38.62 1.21 -8.84
N PRO A 999 -38.63 2.17 -7.89
CA PRO A 999 -39.75 2.58 -7.03
C PRO A 999 -40.98 3.14 -7.76
N ARG A 1000 -42.02 3.53 -7.02
CA ARG A 1000 -43.26 4.05 -7.60
C ARG A 1000 -43.06 5.42 -8.25
N LEU A 1001 -43.50 5.57 -9.51
CA LEU A 1001 -43.40 6.83 -10.25
C LEU A 1001 -44.03 8.03 -9.52
N ASP A 1002 -45.19 7.84 -8.86
CA ASP A 1002 -45.87 8.91 -8.11
C ASP A 1002 -45.14 9.29 -6.80
N GLU A 1003 -44.52 8.32 -6.13
CA GLU A 1003 -43.69 8.54 -4.94
C GLU A 1003 -42.42 9.34 -5.29
N VAL A 1004 -41.78 8.99 -6.43
CA VAL A 1004 -40.54 9.64 -6.85
C VAL A 1004 -40.80 11.03 -7.46
N TYR A 1005 -41.84 11.20 -8.28
CA TYR A 1005 -42.23 12.52 -8.78
C TYR A 1005 -42.56 13.48 -7.64
N ALA A 1006 -43.31 13.03 -6.63
CA ALA A 1006 -43.59 13.83 -5.44
C ALA A 1006 -42.33 14.18 -4.62
N ARG A 1007 -41.29 13.34 -4.62
CA ARG A 1007 -40.00 13.61 -3.96
C ARG A 1007 -39.14 14.60 -4.74
N LEU A 1008 -39.10 14.51 -6.07
CA LEU A 1008 -38.23 15.32 -6.92
C LEU A 1008 -38.82 16.69 -7.29
N ARG A 1009 -40.15 16.84 -7.33
CA ARG A 1009 -40.81 18.10 -7.74
C ARG A 1009 -40.33 19.36 -6.98
N PRO A 1010 -39.99 19.33 -5.67
CA PRO A 1010 -39.41 20.48 -4.97
C PRO A 1010 -38.01 20.92 -5.46
N LEU A 1011 -37.37 20.12 -6.31
CA LEU A 1011 -36.04 20.36 -6.89
C LEU A 1011 -36.11 20.83 -8.36
N ALA A 1012 -37.30 21.16 -8.87
CA ALA A 1012 -37.47 21.80 -10.18
C ALA A 1012 -36.69 23.14 -10.24
N GLY A 1013 -36.17 23.48 -11.42
CA GLY A 1013 -35.27 24.61 -11.64
C GLY A 1013 -33.83 24.39 -11.18
N GLN A 1014 -33.40 23.14 -10.96
CA GLN A 1014 -32.04 22.78 -10.53
C GLN A 1014 -31.34 21.84 -11.51
N LEU A 1015 -30.01 21.84 -11.48
CA LEU A 1015 -29.18 20.84 -12.17
C LEU A 1015 -28.99 19.59 -11.30
N ILE A 1016 -28.90 18.42 -11.94
CA ILE A 1016 -28.56 17.14 -11.31
C ILE A 1016 -27.03 17.10 -11.09
N ASP A 1017 -26.59 17.77 -10.02
CA ASP A 1017 -25.21 17.75 -9.52
C ASP A 1017 -24.86 16.40 -8.90
N VAL A 1018 -23.66 15.90 -9.21
CA VAL A 1018 -23.17 14.58 -8.80
C VAL A 1018 -22.18 14.72 -7.65
N GLY A 1019 -22.66 14.46 -6.44
CA GLY A 1019 -21.85 14.44 -5.22
C GLY A 1019 -21.36 15.81 -4.76
N SER A 1020 -20.16 16.19 -5.20
CA SER A 1020 -19.47 17.42 -4.82
C SER A 1020 -19.08 18.29 -6.02
N GLY A 1021 -19.78 18.15 -7.16
CA GLY A 1021 -19.38 18.71 -8.45
C GLY A 1021 -18.52 17.76 -9.30
N LEU A 1022 -18.70 16.44 -9.16
CA LEU A 1022 -17.98 15.42 -9.95
C LEU A 1022 -18.44 15.37 -11.41
N ALA A 1023 -19.71 15.70 -11.65
CA ALA A 1023 -20.35 15.76 -12.96
C ALA A 1023 -21.70 16.49 -12.83
N VAL A 1024 -22.32 16.82 -13.95
CA VAL A 1024 -23.73 17.22 -14.03
C VAL A 1024 -24.43 16.36 -15.07
N TRP A 1025 -25.56 15.72 -14.73
CA TRP A 1025 -26.25 14.78 -15.61
C TRP A 1025 -27.37 15.37 -16.48
N GLY A 1026 -27.75 16.63 -16.22
CA GLY A 1026 -28.87 17.32 -16.88
C GLY A 1026 -29.62 18.22 -15.91
N THR A 1027 -30.79 18.70 -16.33
CA THR A 1027 -31.74 19.41 -15.46
C THR A 1027 -32.61 18.41 -14.68
N MET A 1028 -33.13 18.82 -13.52
CA MET A 1028 -34.16 18.05 -12.81
C MET A 1028 -35.47 18.00 -13.61
N ASP A 1029 -35.78 19.06 -14.37
CA ASP A 1029 -37.01 19.18 -15.14
C ASP A 1029 -37.08 18.22 -16.32
N ALA A 1030 -35.96 17.90 -16.99
CA ALA A 1030 -35.90 16.82 -17.99
C ALA A 1030 -36.37 15.47 -17.42
N LEU A 1031 -36.03 15.21 -16.16
CA LEU A 1031 -36.40 13.98 -15.45
C LEU A 1031 -37.85 14.03 -14.93
N LEU A 1032 -38.30 15.18 -14.43
CA LEU A 1032 -39.69 15.42 -14.03
C LEU A 1032 -40.66 15.36 -15.23
N ALA A 1033 -40.26 15.83 -16.40
CA ALA A 1033 -41.04 15.71 -17.63
C ALA A 1033 -41.28 14.24 -18.02
N ARG A 1034 -40.21 13.42 -18.02
CA ARG A 1034 -40.30 11.97 -18.28
C ARG A 1034 -41.19 11.25 -17.27
N LEU A 1035 -41.09 11.60 -15.98
CA LEU A 1035 -41.96 11.07 -14.93
C LEU A 1035 -43.44 11.49 -15.14
N ALA A 1036 -43.69 12.74 -15.50
CA ALA A 1036 -45.03 13.26 -15.74
C ALA A 1036 -45.69 12.64 -16.99
N ASP A 1037 -44.95 12.45 -18.10
CA ASP A 1037 -45.44 11.68 -19.26
C ASP A 1037 -45.81 10.24 -18.87
N ALA A 1038 -44.95 9.56 -18.08
CA ALA A 1038 -45.18 8.19 -17.62
C ALA A 1038 -46.37 8.06 -16.64
N LEU A 1039 -46.77 9.16 -15.98
CA LEU A 1039 -47.97 9.27 -15.16
C LEU A 1039 -49.22 9.72 -15.97
N GLY A 1040 -49.05 10.14 -17.23
CA GLY A 1040 -50.12 10.67 -18.08
C GLY A 1040 -50.42 12.17 -17.88
N GLU A 1041 -49.62 12.87 -17.08
CA GLU A 1041 -49.79 14.28 -16.69
C GLU A 1041 -49.20 15.23 -17.76
N ASN A 1042 -49.69 15.10 -19.00
CA ASN A 1042 -49.15 15.76 -20.21
C ASN A 1042 -48.93 17.28 -20.07
N ALA A 1043 -49.74 17.98 -19.26
CA ALA A 1043 -49.62 19.41 -19.03
C ALA A 1043 -48.41 19.76 -18.14
N LEU A 1044 -48.19 19.01 -17.06
CA LEU A 1044 -47.00 19.17 -16.20
C LEU A 1044 -45.73 18.74 -16.95
N ALA A 1045 -45.84 17.71 -17.80
CA ALA A 1045 -44.73 17.29 -18.64
C ALA A 1045 -44.32 18.34 -19.69
N ALA A 1046 -45.28 19.16 -20.17
CA ALA A 1046 -44.97 20.31 -21.02
C ALA A 1046 -44.31 21.46 -20.22
N GLU A 1047 -44.86 21.80 -19.05
CA GLU A 1047 -44.29 22.82 -18.14
C GLU A 1047 -42.82 22.50 -17.78
N HIS A 1048 -42.51 21.25 -17.47
CA HIS A 1048 -41.14 20.80 -17.21
C HIS A 1048 -40.25 20.78 -18.47
N ARG A 1049 -40.77 20.50 -19.66
CA ARG A 1049 -40.00 20.62 -20.92
C ARG A 1049 -39.59 22.06 -21.22
N ASP A 1050 -40.49 23.01 -21.01
CA ASP A 1050 -40.20 24.44 -21.21
C ASP A 1050 -39.15 24.93 -20.17
N ALA A 1051 -39.22 24.44 -18.93
CA ALA A 1051 -38.22 24.72 -17.89
C ALA A 1051 -36.84 24.10 -18.16
N ASP A 1052 -36.78 22.85 -18.62
CA ASP A 1052 -35.55 22.17 -19.03
C ASP A 1052 -34.83 22.90 -20.16
N ALA A 1053 -35.57 23.28 -21.21
CA ALA A 1053 -35.04 24.05 -22.32
C ALA A 1053 -34.46 25.39 -21.85
N ALA A 1054 -35.21 26.17 -21.07
CA ALA A 1054 -34.77 27.47 -20.57
C ALA A 1054 -33.52 27.38 -19.65
N LEU A 1055 -33.42 26.32 -18.82
CA LEU A 1055 -32.28 26.12 -17.93
C LEU A 1055 -31.04 25.59 -18.70
N THR A 1056 -31.24 24.72 -19.69
CA THR A 1056 -30.17 24.23 -20.57
C THR A 1056 -29.62 25.35 -21.45
N ASP A 1057 -30.47 26.22 -22.01
CA ASP A 1057 -30.05 27.40 -22.78
C ASP A 1057 -29.27 28.39 -21.91
N HIS A 1058 -29.75 28.71 -20.69
CA HIS A 1058 -29.02 29.57 -19.73
C HIS A 1058 -27.62 29.05 -19.40
N VAL A 1059 -27.45 27.74 -19.19
CA VAL A 1059 -26.13 27.15 -18.97
C VAL A 1059 -25.29 27.19 -20.26
N GLY A 1060 -25.90 26.94 -21.42
CA GLY A 1060 -25.22 27.01 -22.72
C GLY A 1060 -24.66 28.41 -23.04
N ASP A 1061 -25.45 29.45 -22.79
CA ASP A 1061 -25.03 30.86 -22.90
C ASP A 1061 -23.89 31.19 -21.92
N ALA A 1062 -23.98 30.71 -20.67
CA ALA A 1062 -22.95 30.95 -19.65
C ALA A 1062 -21.62 30.22 -19.93
N LEU A 1063 -21.65 29.05 -20.58
CA LEU A 1063 -20.47 28.33 -21.04
C LEU A 1063 -19.94 28.81 -22.40
N GLY A 1064 -20.76 29.54 -23.18
CA GLY A 1064 -20.49 29.87 -24.59
C GLY A 1064 -20.55 28.67 -25.54
N ALA A 1065 -21.09 27.53 -25.09
CA ALA A 1065 -21.23 26.28 -25.82
C ALA A 1065 -22.30 25.39 -25.16
N ALA A 1066 -22.98 24.55 -25.94
CA ALA A 1066 -23.97 23.61 -25.41
C ALA A 1066 -23.35 22.67 -24.34
N PRO A 1067 -23.98 22.51 -23.15
CA PRO A 1067 -23.42 21.72 -22.06
C PRO A 1067 -23.35 20.22 -22.39
N GLY A 1068 -22.46 19.50 -21.72
CA GLY A 1068 -22.11 18.10 -22.01
C GLY A 1068 -23.32 17.16 -22.09
N TRP A 1069 -24.33 17.35 -21.24
CA TRP A 1069 -25.53 16.48 -21.21
C TRP A 1069 -26.37 16.53 -22.49
N VAL A 1070 -26.28 17.60 -23.29
CA VAL A 1070 -26.97 17.73 -24.59
C VAL A 1070 -26.43 16.74 -25.63
N ARG A 1071 -25.28 16.09 -25.37
CA ARG A 1071 -24.71 15.03 -26.22
C ARG A 1071 -25.04 13.60 -25.75
N THR A 1072 -25.78 13.42 -24.66
CA THR A 1072 -26.04 12.10 -24.06
C THR A 1072 -26.72 11.12 -25.02
N THR A 1073 -26.23 9.88 -25.02
CA THR A 1073 -26.81 8.74 -25.76
C THR A 1073 -28.08 8.20 -25.11
N VAL A 1074 -28.32 8.51 -23.83
CA VAL A 1074 -29.40 7.99 -22.97
C VAL A 1074 -30.79 8.62 -23.28
N SER A 1075 -30.88 9.47 -24.30
CA SER A 1075 -32.11 10.17 -24.73
C SER A 1075 -32.74 9.59 -26.02
N GLN A 1076 -32.61 8.28 -26.26
CA GLN A 1076 -33.32 7.52 -27.30
C GLN A 1076 -33.98 6.26 -26.74
#